data_AF-A0A951X4U0-F1
#
_entry.id   AF-A0A951X4U0-F1
#
_cell.length_a   1.000
_cell.length_b   1.000
_cell.length_c   1.000
_cell.angle_alpha   90.00
_cell.angle_beta   90.00
_cell.angle_gamma   90.00
#
_symmetry.space_group_name_H-M   'P 1'
#
loop_
_entity.id
_entity.type
_entity.pdbx_description
1 polymer ?
#
loop_
_entity_poly.entity_id
_entity_poly.type
_entity_poly.pdbx_seq_one_letter_code
_entity_poly.pdbx_strand_id
1 'polypeptide(L)'
;MGKPLSLLIKRPYAGPNKAWTLRLAYGDALPSALRMQSEDLAEFILLETTNADAPLLAASNGYLSTRFPADYGVENESPLTPDMSQAEPEAILVYLNPRPHLDNYPGFAARIEQLASEFAYVLPPDGVIDALHKPLSGLLHAFLYLNVNAQSMKTALGPALDTTTVPPAATLLEREQRWRLFLTGQLDIEVSAGQEIGRAGTTLIPPLAGGIGQAGFAVLARNGTLDPALFYDWMRDFVIDESEVGDWLDLVPKRWPLLGPGTGLAEAMERTKAVIFPYTVLQQFAKDHSLTPSQWREVGANQKLLYQQRLRMRTKQGSAGESAPPFEFNDLDWKNLFQLEAVTEYYANFNEPWLNPVASTDSTYRNVDLLPLQGGAAVVTGTQVTLDSNPDFERIWPARDTIYLEADKGRASRTYRITAVDASSNQVTLDTAPALNGAASSAWRIVGRPVLVLIDPFGPRIQGTNAVLNATGTNQIRLDVDQTLFDKINKDNFDTIYFYDDTTSQSFRPRTYRIIDTGQDTTGNLWVETNETPTFPNGSSAWGIPAGIGGVLPPLQYNLGDARADCPANNSSCGSGQGLDHYDGVILVVNDGAIVGRFRWTSYTSRNYDAGSQNLSSIRGNALYHIASYRSNNDFINFAFAVVDGGAVVKTNTSWLFLPVDTNSAGPYDGVRENRFYFGNTITADTAGPGTNPATGGNGKTEIRMHYGNRQSNKGTGSAGCQVSPEYFNLRRRLIELYEDERRKLNLADDGVVAQIRQAVTLDDSRTLHGSLTNSADWNGKVAGFLWVIRPEERPLG
;
A
#
# COMPACT_ATOMS: atom_id res chain seq x y z
N MET A 1 16.98 7.63 -35.61
CA MET A 1 15.96 6.67 -35.12
C MET A 1 14.60 7.37 -35.18
N GLY A 2 13.49 6.63 -35.19
CA GLY A 2 12.18 7.26 -34.92
C GLY A 2 12.15 7.86 -33.51
N LYS A 3 11.33 8.89 -33.30
CA LYS A 3 11.12 9.47 -31.96
C LYS A 3 10.18 8.56 -31.14
N PRO A 4 10.43 8.36 -29.83
CA PRO A 4 9.73 7.33 -29.05
C PRO A 4 8.37 7.75 -28.48
N LEU A 5 7.98 9.03 -28.54
CA LEU A 5 6.65 9.50 -28.13
C LEU A 5 5.80 10.00 -29.30
N SER A 6 4.49 9.99 -29.13
CA SER A 6 3.51 10.71 -29.96
C SER A 6 2.50 11.43 -29.07
N LEU A 7 1.77 12.40 -29.63
CA LEU A 7 0.58 12.96 -28.98
C LEU A 7 -0.56 11.94 -29.05
N LEU A 8 -1.33 11.78 -27.98
CA LEU A 8 -2.45 10.82 -27.95
C LEU A 8 -3.62 11.15 -28.89
N ILE A 9 -3.62 12.33 -29.50
CA ILE A 9 -4.58 12.82 -30.49
C ILE A 9 -3.84 13.63 -31.56
N LYS A 10 -4.51 13.98 -32.66
CA LYS A 10 -3.96 14.82 -33.73
C LYS A 10 -4.75 16.10 -33.95
N ARG A 11 -4.10 17.14 -34.51
CA ARG A 11 -4.73 18.40 -34.92
C ARG A 11 -5.95 18.15 -35.83
N PRO A 12 -6.97 19.03 -35.84
CA PRO A 12 -6.99 20.36 -35.21
C PRO A 12 -7.43 20.37 -33.74
N TYR A 13 -6.56 20.88 -32.87
CA TYR A 13 -6.89 21.22 -31.48
C TYR A 13 -7.58 22.60 -31.36
N ALA A 14 -7.60 23.40 -32.44
CA ALA A 14 -8.09 24.78 -32.47
C ALA A 14 -8.88 25.11 -33.75
N GLY A 15 -9.65 26.21 -33.72
CA GLY A 15 -10.48 26.67 -34.84
C GLY A 15 -11.94 26.18 -34.82
N PRO A 16 -12.75 26.53 -35.84
CA PRO A 16 -14.18 26.16 -35.92
C PRO A 16 -14.41 24.68 -36.24
N ASN A 17 -13.39 23.98 -36.75
CA ASN A 17 -13.43 22.55 -37.06
C ASN A 17 -12.65 21.73 -36.01
N LYS A 18 -12.60 22.20 -34.75
CA LYS A 18 -11.93 21.50 -33.62
C LYS A 18 -12.35 20.04 -33.58
N ALA A 19 -11.38 19.14 -33.61
CA ALA A 19 -11.63 17.74 -33.26
C ALA A 19 -11.73 17.57 -31.75
N TRP A 20 -11.00 18.36 -30.95
CA TRP A 20 -10.91 18.17 -29.50
C TRP A 20 -11.03 19.47 -28.68
N THR A 21 -11.60 19.35 -27.49
CA THR A 21 -11.74 20.40 -26.46
C THR A 21 -11.43 19.85 -25.06
N LEU A 22 -10.75 20.62 -24.22
CA LEU A 22 -10.54 20.29 -22.82
C LEU A 22 -11.82 20.53 -22.01
N ARG A 23 -12.24 19.54 -21.21
CA ARG A 23 -13.35 19.66 -20.23
C ARG A 23 -12.87 19.62 -18.78
N LEU A 24 -11.73 18.99 -18.52
CA LEU A 24 -11.10 18.96 -17.21
C LEU A 24 -9.59 19.07 -17.41
N ALA A 25 -8.96 20.13 -16.92
CA ALA A 25 -7.51 20.17 -16.84
C ALA A 25 -7.03 19.29 -15.69
N TYR A 26 -5.76 18.91 -15.73
CA TYR A 26 -5.10 18.34 -14.57
C TYR A 26 -5.20 19.33 -13.41
N GLY A 27 -5.62 18.86 -12.24
CA GLY A 27 -5.81 19.72 -11.07
C GLY A 27 -6.99 20.71 -11.16
N ASP A 28 -7.92 20.57 -12.11
CA ASP A 28 -9.27 21.11 -11.90
C ASP A 28 -9.98 20.30 -10.81
N ALA A 29 -10.92 20.93 -10.10
CA ALA A 29 -11.79 20.21 -9.16
C ALA A 29 -12.67 19.21 -9.94
N LEU A 30 -12.69 17.93 -9.56
CA LEU A 30 -13.45 16.90 -10.26
C LEU A 30 -14.95 17.27 -10.36
N PRO A 31 -15.69 16.81 -11.38
CA PRO A 31 -17.15 16.83 -11.37
C PRO A 31 -17.69 15.99 -10.21
N SER A 32 -18.87 16.32 -9.66
CA SER A 32 -19.46 15.56 -8.55
C SER A 32 -19.74 14.08 -8.86
N ALA A 33 -19.87 13.71 -10.14
CA ALA A 33 -19.99 12.32 -10.60
C ALA A 33 -18.66 11.52 -10.58
N LEU A 34 -17.52 12.21 -10.49
CA LEU A 34 -16.18 11.60 -10.39
C LEU A 34 -15.50 11.87 -9.04
N ARG A 35 -16.08 12.75 -8.20
CA ARG A 35 -15.61 13.01 -6.83
C ARG A 35 -15.82 11.77 -5.95
N MET A 36 -14.74 11.21 -5.44
CA MET A 36 -14.76 10.52 -4.15
C MET A 36 -14.80 11.53 -2.99
N GLN A 37 -14.38 12.77 -3.25
CA GLN A 37 -14.14 13.80 -2.24
C GLN A 37 -14.70 15.17 -2.65
N SER A 38 -15.18 15.94 -1.67
CA SER A 38 -15.81 17.25 -1.88
C SER A 38 -14.96 18.24 -2.67
N GLU A 39 -13.63 18.13 -2.61
CA GLU A 39 -12.64 18.98 -3.28
C GLU A 39 -11.55 18.16 -3.98
N ASP A 40 -11.88 16.97 -4.50
CA ASP A 40 -10.95 16.18 -5.33
C ASP A 40 -10.38 17.00 -6.48
N LEU A 41 -9.09 16.82 -6.75
CA LEU A 41 -8.36 17.40 -7.87
C LEU A 41 -8.12 16.34 -8.95
N ALA A 42 -8.24 16.72 -10.22
CA ALA A 42 -8.06 15.79 -11.33
C ALA A 42 -6.60 15.30 -11.46
N GLU A 43 -6.38 14.02 -11.17
CA GLU A 43 -5.12 13.29 -11.44
C GLU A 43 -4.91 12.97 -12.94
N PHE A 44 -5.79 13.49 -13.81
CA PHE A 44 -5.81 13.28 -15.25
C PHE A 44 -6.34 14.54 -15.96
N ILE A 45 -6.07 14.67 -17.26
CA ILE A 45 -6.81 15.59 -18.14
C ILE A 45 -8.01 14.84 -18.74
N LEU A 46 -9.10 15.55 -19.04
CA LEU A 46 -10.22 15.01 -19.81
C LEU A 46 -10.49 15.86 -21.04
N LEU A 47 -10.40 15.21 -22.20
CA LEU A 47 -10.73 15.77 -23.49
C LEU A 47 -12.09 15.28 -23.98
N GLU A 48 -12.78 16.11 -24.75
CA GLU A 48 -14.00 15.76 -25.48
C GLU A 48 -13.78 15.91 -26.97
N THR A 49 -14.51 15.15 -27.76
CA THR A 49 -14.58 15.26 -29.22
C THR A 49 -16.02 15.21 -29.71
N THR A 50 -16.38 16.14 -30.60
CA THR A 50 -17.62 16.07 -31.39
C THR A 50 -17.44 15.26 -32.69
N ASN A 51 -16.26 14.67 -32.89
CA ASN A 51 -15.92 13.82 -34.02
C ASN A 51 -15.66 12.41 -33.51
N ALA A 52 -16.70 11.56 -33.52
CA ALA A 52 -16.60 10.17 -33.05
C ALA A 52 -15.52 9.35 -33.79
N ASP A 53 -15.16 9.73 -35.02
CA ASP A 53 -14.12 9.09 -35.82
C ASP A 53 -12.68 9.56 -35.47
N ALA A 54 -12.51 10.51 -34.54
CA ALA A 54 -11.20 11.05 -34.17
C ALA A 54 -10.34 10.03 -33.38
N PRO A 55 -9.18 9.57 -33.91
CA PRO A 55 -8.41 8.51 -33.30
C PRO A 55 -7.72 8.92 -32.00
N LEU A 56 -7.73 8.01 -31.02
CA LEU A 56 -6.78 7.97 -29.92
C LEU A 56 -5.53 7.20 -30.35
N LEU A 57 -4.36 7.69 -29.96
CA LEU A 57 -3.06 7.17 -30.36
C LEU A 57 -2.22 6.73 -29.15
N ALA A 58 -1.37 5.72 -29.38
CA ALA A 58 -0.35 5.31 -28.42
C ALA A 58 0.69 6.42 -28.21
N ALA A 59 0.81 6.90 -26.97
CA ALA A 59 1.69 8.00 -26.59
C ALA A 59 3.18 7.64 -26.68
N SER A 60 3.50 6.34 -26.78
CA SER A 60 4.84 5.82 -26.98
C SER A 60 4.82 4.43 -27.64
N ASN A 61 6.01 3.91 -27.97
CA ASN A 61 6.18 2.45 -28.08
C ASN A 61 5.92 1.82 -26.71
N GLY A 62 5.34 0.63 -26.65
CA GLY A 62 5.07 -0.04 -25.37
C GLY A 62 4.09 -1.20 -25.49
N TYR A 63 3.72 -1.73 -24.33
CA TYR A 63 2.70 -2.74 -24.16
C TYR A 63 1.44 -2.10 -23.56
N LEU A 64 0.30 -2.25 -24.24
CA LEU A 64 -1.01 -1.97 -23.66
C LEU A 64 -1.43 -3.12 -22.75
N SER A 65 -1.98 -2.80 -21.58
CA SER A 65 -2.62 -3.74 -20.66
C SER A 65 -3.82 -3.08 -19.98
N THR A 66 -4.83 -3.86 -19.60
CA THR A 66 -5.96 -3.40 -18.76
C THR A 66 -5.65 -3.54 -17.27
N ARG A 67 -4.62 -4.31 -16.90
CA ARG A 67 -4.13 -4.51 -15.53
C ARG A 67 -3.12 -3.43 -15.15
N PHE A 68 -3.11 -2.98 -13.89
CA PHE A 68 -2.14 -1.98 -13.45
C PHE A 68 -0.71 -2.52 -13.66
N PRO A 69 0.25 -1.71 -14.15
CA PRO A 69 1.62 -2.18 -14.38
C PRO A 69 2.31 -2.46 -13.05
N ALA A 70 2.34 -3.72 -12.62
CA ALA A 70 3.21 -4.13 -11.53
C ALA A 70 4.69 -4.00 -11.97
N ASP A 71 5.60 -3.68 -11.04
CA ASP A 71 7.02 -4.00 -11.27
C ASP A 71 7.12 -5.54 -11.34
N TYR A 72 7.33 -6.08 -12.55
CA TYR A 72 7.21 -7.49 -12.92
C TYR A 72 7.59 -8.51 -11.84
N GLY A 73 6.67 -9.42 -11.52
CA GLY A 73 6.90 -10.49 -10.53
C GLY A 73 5.78 -11.52 -10.33
N VAL A 74 4.60 -11.33 -10.93
CA VAL A 74 3.54 -12.37 -10.93
C VAL A 74 3.70 -13.23 -12.17
N GLU A 75 4.50 -14.29 -12.05
CA GLU A 75 4.56 -15.36 -13.05
C GLU A 75 3.28 -16.19 -12.97
N ASN A 76 2.29 -15.85 -13.81
CA ASN A 76 1.10 -16.67 -14.00
C ASN A 76 1.48 -17.94 -14.78
N GLU A 77 1.99 -18.96 -14.08
CA GLU A 77 2.15 -20.33 -14.62
C GLU A 77 0.81 -21.02 -14.94
N SER A 78 -0.32 -20.39 -14.59
CA SER A 78 -1.66 -20.87 -14.90
C SER A 78 -1.95 -20.76 -16.42
N PRO A 79 -2.51 -21.81 -17.05
CA PRO A 79 -2.77 -21.80 -18.49
C PRO A 79 -3.82 -20.73 -18.86
N LEU A 80 -3.41 -19.79 -19.72
CA LEU A 80 -4.22 -18.66 -20.18
C LEU A 80 -5.50 -19.16 -20.87
N THR A 81 -6.65 -18.91 -20.23
CA THR A 81 -7.95 -19.46 -20.63
C THR A 81 -8.92 -18.29 -20.84
N PRO A 82 -9.24 -17.91 -22.09
CA PRO A 82 -10.09 -16.76 -22.38
C PRO A 82 -11.55 -17.04 -22.02
N ASP A 83 -12.14 -16.20 -21.17
CA ASP A 83 -13.60 -16.19 -21.00
C ASP A 83 -14.27 -15.55 -22.24
N MET A 84 -14.95 -16.39 -23.02
CA MET A 84 -15.71 -15.99 -24.21
C MET A 84 -17.14 -15.55 -23.88
N SER A 85 -17.56 -15.61 -22.61
CA SER A 85 -18.92 -15.25 -22.14
C SER A 85 -19.03 -13.86 -21.52
N GLN A 86 -17.91 -13.29 -21.05
CA GLN A 86 -17.79 -11.91 -20.58
C GLN A 86 -18.38 -10.90 -21.57
N ALA A 87 -19.00 -9.82 -21.08
CA ALA A 87 -19.33 -8.69 -21.94
C ALA A 87 -18.09 -8.07 -22.56
N GLU A 88 -18.23 -7.46 -23.74
CA GLU A 88 -17.33 -6.39 -24.11
C GLU A 88 -17.91 -5.09 -23.52
N PRO A 89 -17.22 -4.43 -22.56
CA PRO A 89 -17.72 -3.18 -21.99
C PRO A 89 -17.72 -2.06 -23.04
N GLU A 90 -18.58 -1.04 -22.92
CA GLU A 90 -18.61 0.06 -23.90
C GLU A 90 -17.26 0.77 -23.98
N ALA A 91 -16.63 0.99 -22.82
CA ALA A 91 -15.34 1.64 -22.70
C ALA A 91 -14.46 0.97 -21.65
N ILE A 92 -13.14 1.14 -21.80
CA ILE A 92 -12.10 0.54 -20.98
C ILE A 92 -11.09 1.57 -20.49
N LEU A 93 -10.50 1.24 -19.35
CA LEU A 93 -9.29 1.85 -18.80
C LEU A 93 -8.10 1.04 -19.29
N VAL A 94 -7.06 1.70 -19.82
CA VAL A 94 -5.89 1.03 -20.40
C VAL A 94 -4.60 1.71 -19.98
N TYR A 95 -3.60 0.92 -19.60
CA TYR A 95 -2.24 1.34 -19.28
C TYR A 95 -1.31 1.01 -20.46
N LEU A 96 -0.55 1.99 -20.93
CA LEU A 96 0.55 1.80 -21.88
C LEU A 96 1.88 1.79 -21.10
N ASN A 97 2.43 0.60 -20.85
CA ASN A 97 3.74 0.41 -20.22
C ASN A 97 4.85 0.49 -21.29
N PRO A 98 5.72 1.51 -21.27
CA PRO A 98 6.70 1.72 -22.32
C PRO A 98 8.03 0.97 -22.08
N ARG A 99 8.26 0.44 -20.87
CA ARG A 99 9.62 0.13 -20.38
C ARG A 99 10.46 -0.80 -21.27
N PRO A 100 9.93 -1.93 -21.80
CA PRO A 100 10.71 -2.80 -22.69
C PRO A 100 11.24 -2.09 -23.96
N HIS A 101 10.65 -0.95 -24.32
CA HIS A 101 11.07 -0.15 -25.47
C HIS A 101 11.88 1.09 -25.06
N LEU A 102 11.74 1.61 -23.83
CA LEU A 102 12.51 2.77 -23.36
C LEU A 102 14.01 2.54 -23.39
N ASP A 103 14.46 1.34 -22.99
CA ASP A 103 15.86 0.96 -22.94
C ASP A 103 16.53 0.99 -24.34
N ASN A 104 15.72 0.91 -25.41
CA ASN A 104 16.18 1.02 -26.80
C ASN A 104 16.38 2.49 -27.28
N TYR A 105 16.07 3.48 -26.45
CA TYR A 105 16.24 4.92 -26.76
C TYR A 105 17.12 5.62 -25.71
N PRO A 106 18.46 5.48 -25.77
CA PRO A 106 19.37 6.00 -24.73
C PRO A 106 19.20 7.48 -24.40
N GLY A 107 18.90 8.34 -25.38
CA GLY A 107 18.63 9.76 -25.13
C GLY A 107 17.32 10.01 -24.38
N PHE A 108 16.29 9.18 -24.61
CA PHE A 108 15.03 9.25 -23.88
C PHE A 108 15.19 8.71 -22.46
N ALA A 109 15.86 7.57 -22.31
CA ALA A 109 16.21 7.01 -21.01
C ALA A 109 17.02 8.03 -20.18
N ALA A 110 18.08 8.62 -20.75
CA ALA A 110 18.86 9.66 -20.09
C ALA A 110 18.05 10.92 -19.74
N ARG A 111 17.07 11.34 -20.57
CA ARG A 111 16.17 12.46 -20.22
C ARG A 111 15.19 12.08 -19.11
N ILE A 112 14.67 10.85 -19.11
CA ILE A 112 13.82 10.32 -18.04
C ILE A 112 14.59 10.17 -16.74
N GLU A 113 15.87 9.77 -16.78
CA GLU A 113 16.78 9.72 -15.64
C GLU A 113 17.17 11.13 -15.16
N GLN A 114 17.39 12.08 -16.07
CA GLN A 114 17.60 13.48 -15.72
C GLN A 114 16.38 14.03 -14.97
N LEU A 115 15.18 13.92 -15.54
CA LEU A 115 13.94 14.31 -14.87
C LEU A 115 13.77 13.53 -13.54
N ALA A 116 14.04 12.23 -13.51
CA ALA A 116 13.99 11.45 -12.29
C ALA A 116 14.95 12.00 -11.22
N SER A 117 16.16 12.44 -11.58
CA SER A 117 17.09 13.08 -10.65
C SER A 117 16.64 14.49 -10.22
N GLU A 118 16.00 15.24 -11.12
CA GLU A 118 15.37 16.51 -10.81
C GLU A 118 14.21 16.32 -9.80
N PHE A 119 13.48 15.20 -9.84
CA PHE A 119 12.41 14.87 -8.87
C PHE A 119 12.86 14.04 -7.67
N ALA A 120 13.97 13.31 -7.74
CA ALA A 120 14.46 12.46 -6.64
C ALA A 120 15.07 13.27 -5.49
N TYR A 121 15.49 14.52 -5.73
CA TYR A 121 16.12 15.40 -4.75
C TYR A 121 15.21 15.83 -3.57
N VAL A 122 13.96 15.37 -3.52
CA VAL A 122 13.04 15.54 -2.37
C VAL A 122 13.16 14.36 -1.38
N LEU A 123 13.75 13.24 -1.79
CA LEU A 123 14.25 12.23 -0.85
C LEU A 123 15.68 12.65 -0.43
N PRO A 124 16.00 12.60 0.88
CA PRO A 124 17.26 13.16 1.37
C PRO A 124 18.48 12.45 0.73
N PRO A 125 19.53 13.20 0.33
CA PRO A 125 20.50 12.77 -0.67
C PRO A 125 21.33 11.54 -0.27
N ASP A 126 21.50 11.29 1.03
CA ASP A 126 22.36 10.22 1.56
C ASP A 126 21.59 8.90 1.86
N GLY A 127 20.44 8.70 1.17
CA GLY A 127 20.00 7.42 0.57
C GLY A 127 19.16 6.41 1.40
N VAL A 128 18.36 5.58 0.71
CA VAL A 128 18.02 4.15 1.01
C VAL A 128 17.62 3.42 -0.31
N ILE A 129 18.29 3.72 -1.43
CA ILE A 129 17.92 3.22 -2.78
C ILE A 129 19.12 2.52 -3.45
N ASP A 130 19.85 1.73 -2.68
CA ASP A 130 20.97 0.91 -3.19
C ASP A 130 20.47 -0.42 -3.79
N ALA A 131 19.42 -0.99 -3.21
CA ALA A 131 18.68 -2.13 -3.77
C ALA A 131 17.92 -1.78 -5.08
N LEU A 132 17.81 -0.49 -5.43
CA LEU A 132 17.57 -0.05 -6.80
C LEU A 132 18.74 0.82 -7.28
N HIS A 133 19.93 0.22 -7.35
CA HIS A 133 20.99 0.56 -8.31
C HIS A 133 20.81 -0.16 -9.67
N LYS A 134 19.63 -0.75 -9.94
CA LYS A 134 19.04 -0.49 -11.26
C LYS A 134 18.84 1.03 -11.34
N PRO A 135 19.17 1.72 -12.45
CA PRO A 135 19.00 3.17 -12.52
C PRO A 135 17.54 3.58 -12.26
N LEU A 136 17.28 4.88 -12.13
CA LEU A 136 15.93 5.48 -12.04
C LEU A 136 15.10 5.35 -13.34
N SER A 137 15.34 4.27 -14.07
CA SER A 137 14.53 3.65 -15.12
C SER A 137 13.03 3.77 -14.84
N GLY A 138 12.44 4.73 -15.55
CA GLY A 138 11.04 5.07 -15.44
C GLY A 138 10.70 5.91 -14.20
N LEU A 139 11.03 7.20 -14.23
CA LEU A 139 10.10 8.22 -13.72
C LEU A 139 8.70 7.92 -14.29
N LEU A 140 8.62 7.79 -15.62
CA LEU A 140 7.48 7.24 -16.35
C LEU A 140 7.30 5.75 -16.04
N HIS A 141 6.13 5.41 -15.51
CA HIS A 141 5.72 4.04 -15.18
C HIS A 141 4.77 3.50 -16.25
N ALA A 142 3.77 4.30 -16.67
CA ALA A 142 2.93 4.06 -17.83
C ALA A 142 2.22 5.35 -18.27
N PHE A 143 1.56 5.34 -19.43
CA PHE A 143 0.49 6.29 -19.74
C PHE A 143 -0.87 5.64 -19.42
N LEU A 144 -1.76 6.38 -18.78
CA LEU A 144 -3.11 5.93 -18.45
C LEU A 144 -4.12 6.57 -19.42
N TYR A 145 -4.95 5.74 -20.02
CA TYR A 145 -6.09 6.13 -20.84
C TYR A 145 -7.38 5.75 -20.12
N LEU A 146 -8.31 6.70 -20.04
CA LEU A 146 -9.62 6.55 -19.41
C LEU A 146 -10.71 6.68 -20.48
N ASN A 147 -11.73 5.82 -20.41
CA ASN A 147 -12.89 5.85 -21.30
C ASN A 147 -12.54 5.68 -22.80
N VAL A 148 -11.69 4.71 -23.13
CA VAL A 148 -11.43 4.30 -24.53
C VAL A 148 -12.53 3.35 -24.98
N ASN A 149 -13.24 3.62 -26.07
CA ASN A 149 -14.30 2.73 -26.56
C ASN A 149 -13.74 1.36 -26.99
N ALA A 150 -14.20 0.28 -26.37
CA ALA A 150 -13.58 -1.04 -26.49
C ALA A 150 -13.65 -1.59 -27.92
N GLN A 151 -14.82 -1.54 -28.56
CA GLN A 151 -15.04 -2.03 -29.93
C GLN A 151 -14.18 -1.28 -30.96
N SER A 152 -13.91 0.01 -30.75
CA SER A 152 -12.98 0.77 -31.57
C SER A 152 -11.51 0.38 -31.33
N MET A 153 -11.11 0.12 -30.08
CA MET A 153 -9.77 -0.37 -29.75
C MET A 153 -9.54 -1.76 -30.34
N LYS A 154 -10.51 -2.68 -30.21
CA LYS A 154 -10.49 -4.02 -30.83
C LYS A 154 -10.25 -3.98 -32.33
N THR A 155 -10.83 -2.99 -33.00
CA THR A 155 -10.67 -2.77 -34.45
C THR A 155 -9.27 -2.23 -34.76
N ALA A 156 -8.82 -1.19 -34.04
CA ALA A 156 -7.52 -0.55 -34.25
C ALA A 156 -6.34 -1.48 -33.93
N LEU A 157 -6.44 -2.28 -32.86
CA LEU A 157 -5.44 -3.26 -32.44
C LEU A 157 -5.54 -4.60 -33.19
N GLY A 158 -6.51 -4.79 -34.08
CA GLY A 158 -6.72 -6.05 -34.82
C GLY A 158 -5.44 -6.67 -35.42
N PRO A 159 -4.59 -5.91 -36.13
CA PRO A 159 -3.32 -6.43 -36.66
C PRO A 159 -2.29 -6.79 -35.59
N ALA A 160 -2.25 -6.07 -34.47
CA ALA A 160 -1.34 -6.36 -33.36
C ALA A 160 -1.81 -7.60 -32.57
N LEU A 161 -3.13 -7.76 -32.38
CA LEU A 161 -3.73 -8.98 -31.84
C LEU A 161 -3.37 -10.19 -32.70
N ASP A 162 -3.37 -10.08 -34.03
CA ASP A 162 -3.00 -11.19 -34.94
C ASP A 162 -1.53 -11.63 -34.81
N THR A 163 -0.60 -10.70 -34.52
CA THR A 163 0.83 -10.98 -34.38
C THR A 163 1.28 -11.30 -32.95
N THR A 164 0.52 -10.89 -31.93
CA THR A 164 0.86 -11.12 -30.53
C THR A 164 0.91 -12.63 -30.22
N THR A 165 2.07 -13.12 -29.78
CA THR A 165 2.27 -14.53 -29.42
C THR A 165 1.87 -14.77 -27.96
N VAL A 166 1.17 -15.88 -27.71
CA VAL A 166 0.65 -16.23 -26.39
C VAL A 166 1.33 -17.52 -25.90
N PRO A 167 2.04 -17.52 -24.76
CA PRO A 167 2.62 -18.73 -24.20
C PRO A 167 1.54 -19.71 -23.68
N PRO A 168 1.71 -21.04 -23.86
CA PRO A 168 2.72 -21.70 -24.67
C PRO A 168 2.39 -21.59 -26.18
N ALA A 169 3.40 -21.24 -26.99
CA ALA A 169 3.27 -20.91 -28.41
C ALA A 169 2.80 -22.05 -29.35
N ALA A 170 2.44 -23.21 -28.79
CA ALA A 170 1.77 -24.30 -29.52
C ALA A 170 0.27 -24.04 -29.75
N THR A 171 -0.34 -23.11 -28.99
CA THR A 171 -1.78 -22.82 -29.06
C THR A 171 -2.07 -21.63 -29.97
N LEU A 172 -2.57 -21.88 -31.17
CA LEU A 172 -3.04 -20.82 -32.07
C LEU A 172 -4.39 -20.26 -31.59
N LEU A 173 -4.35 -19.30 -30.66
CA LEU A 173 -5.55 -18.57 -30.24
C LEU A 173 -6.04 -17.64 -31.36
N GLU A 174 -7.35 -17.53 -31.52
CA GLU A 174 -8.00 -16.60 -32.45
C GLU A 174 -7.93 -15.14 -31.96
N ARG A 175 -8.18 -14.17 -32.85
CA ARG A 175 -8.17 -12.74 -32.49
C ARG A 175 -9.13 -12.40 -31.35
N GLU A 176 -10.33 -12.99 -31.35
CA GLU A 176 -11.32 -12.78 -30.29
C GLU A 176 -10.82 -13.32 -28.94
N GLN A 177 -10.22 -14.51 -28.93
CA GLN A 177 -9.63 -15.11 -27.72
C GLN A 177 -8.52 -14.24 -27.13
N ARG A 178 -7.62 -13.71 -27.97
CA ARG A 178 -6.55 -12.78 -27.55
C ARG A 178 -7.12 -11.47 -27.02
N TRP A 179 -8.20 -10.97 -27.61
CA TRP A 179 -8.92 -9.80 -27.12
C TRP A 179 -9.56 -10.04 -25.73
N ARG A 180 -10.12 -11.22 -25.46
CA ARG A 180 -10.62 -11.59 -24.12
C ARG A 180 -9.51 -11.69 -23.08
N LEU A 181 -8.34 -12.26 -23.44
CA LEU A 181 -7.16 -12.23 -22.57
C LEU A 181 -6.67 -10.80 -22.30
N PHE A 182 -6.78 -9.88 -23.27
CA PHE A 182 -6.44 -8.47 -23.06
C PHE A 182 -7.44 -7.76 -22.15
N LEU A 183 -8.75 -7.98 -22.32
CA LEU A 183 -9.79 -7.40 -21.45
C LEU A 183 -9.69 -7.87 -19.99
N THR A 184 -9.22 -9.08 -19.75
CA THR A 184 -8.95 -9.66 -18.40
C THR A 184 -7.52 -9.38 -17.89
N GLY A 185 -6.73 -8.58 -18.62
CA GLY A 185 -5.36 -8.22 -18.24
C GLY A 185 -4.36 -9.39 -18.27
N GLN A 186 -4.76 -10.53 -18.82
CA GLN A 186 -3.96 -11.75 -18.98
C GLN A 186 -3.03 -11.69 -20.21
N LEU A 187 -3.31 -10.81 -21.18
CA LEU A 187 -2.47 -10.55 -22.35
C LEU A 187 -2.16 -9.06 -22.48
N ASP A 188 -0.88 -8.75 -22.72
CA ASP A 188 -0.41 -7.42 -23.06
C ASP A 188 -0.21 -7.32 -24.58
N ILE A 189 -0.56 -6.18 -25.20
CA ILE A 189 -0.48 -5.97 -26.67
C ILE A 189 0.61 -4.96 -27.01
N GLU A 190 1.59 -5.35 -27.83
CA GLU A 190 2.65 -4.44 -28.30
C GLU A 190 2.09 -3.39 -29.28
N VAL A 191 2.45 -2.11 -29.07
CA VAL A 191 2.08 -0.98 -29.93
C VAL A 191 3.26 -0.03 -30.17
N SER A 192 3.22 0.67 -31.30
CA SER A 192 4.20 1.71 -31.66
C SER A 192 3.68 3.13 -31.38
N ALA A 193 4.59 4.08 -31.11
CA ALA A 193 4.25 5.49 -30.91
C ALA A 193 3.47 6.06 -32.11
N GLY A 194 2.31 6.66 -31.85
CA GLY A 194 1.42 7.20 -32.89
C GLY A 194 0.58 6.15 -33.63
N GLN A 195 0.66 4.87 -33.25
CA GLN A 195 -0.29 3.84 -33.68
C GLN A 195 -1.68 4.17 -33.13
N GLU A 196 -2.72 3.91 -33.92
CA GLU A 196 -4.11 4.03 -33.48
C GLU A 196 -4.45 2.94 -32.45
N ILE A 197 -5.04 3.35 -31.32
CA ILE A 197 -5.44 2.46 -30.23
C ILE A 197 -6.93 2.48 -29.93
N GLY A 198 -7.74 3.32 -30.60
CA GLY A 198 -9.19 3.35 -30.43
C GLY A 198 -9.80 4.74 -30.64
N ARG A 199 -10.97 4.96 -30.04
CA ARG A 199 -11.75 6.21 -30.02
C ARG A 199 -12.22 6.52 -28.59
N ALA A 200 -12.70 7.73 -28.37
CA ALA A 200 -13.31 8.14 -27.13
C ALA A 200 -14.67 7.45 -26.89
N GLY A 201 -14.93 6.97 -25.66
CA GLY A 201 -16.23 6.43 -25.23
C GLY A 201 -17.25 7.52 -24.86
N THR A 202 -18.52 7.18 -24.64
CA THR A 202 -19.60 8.19 -24.54
C THR A 202 -20.11 8.48 -23.11
N THR A 203 -19.47 7.94 -22.07
CA THR A 203 -20.10 7.78 -20.75
C THR A 203 -19.46 8.51 -19.55
N LEU A 204 -18.21 8.97 -19.62
CA LEU A 204 -17.43 9.32 -18.41
C LEU A 204 -17.99 10.48 -17.55
N ILE A 205 -18.60 11.52 -18.14
CA ILE A 205 -19.33 12.55 -17.40
C ILE A 205 -20.66 12.88 -18.08
N PRO A 206 -21.79 12.32 -17.62
CA PRO A 206 -23.11 12.73 -18.09
C PRO A 206 -23.52 14.11 -17.54
N PRO A 207 -24.46 14.82 -18.19
CA PRO A 207 -25.00 14.52 -19.52
C PRO A 207 -24.03 14.96 -20.63
N LEU A 208 -24.11 14.26 -21.77
CA LEU A 208 -23.52 14.66 -23.05
C LEU A 208 -24.62 14.85 -24.09
N ALA A 209 -24.34 15.66 -25.11
CA ALA A 209 -25.10 15.59 -26.35
C ALA A 209 -24.68 14.32 -27.12
N GLY A 210 -25.65 13.66 -27.79
CA GLY A 210 -25.35 12.47 -28.58
C GLY A 210 -24.32 12.75 -29.68
N GLY A 211 -23.33 11.86 -29.82
CA GLY A 211 -22.20 12.03 -30.73
C GLY A 211 -20.97 12.73 -30.14
N ILE A 212 -20.99 13.12 -28.87
CA ILE A 212 -19.79 13.56 -28.14
C ILE A 212 -19.14 12.34 -27.48
N GLY A 213 -17.86 12.11 -27.79
CA GLY A 213 -16.99 11.18 -27.06
C GLY A 213 -16.11 11.92 -26.06
N GLN A 214 -15.69 11.25 -25.00
CA GLN A 214 -14.69 11.76 -24.03
C GLN A 214 -13.52 10.78 -23.86
N ALA A 215 -12.31 11.28 -23.67
CA ALA A 215 -11.13 10.46 -23.37
C ALA A 215 -10.26 11.14 -22.32
N GLY A 216 -10.04 10.46 -21.20
CA GLY A 216 -9.15 10.94 -20.15
C GLY A 216 -7.74 10.41 -20.32
N PHE A 217 -6.75 11.17 -19.88
CA PHE A 217 -5.34 10.83 -20.01
C PHE A 217 -4.52 11.28 -18.80
N ALA A 218 -3.63 10.42 -18.31
CA ALA A 218 -2.65 10.78 -17.28
C ALA A 218 -1.28 10.16 -17.59
N VAL A 219 -0.23 10.79 -17.10
CA VAL A 219 1.11 10.21 -17.09
C VAL A 219 1.32 9.59 -15.71
N LEU A 220 1.41 8.26 -15.63
CA LEU A 220 1.68 7.58 -14.36
C LEU A 220 3.18 7.54 -14.11
N ALA A 221 3.60 8.02 -12.95
CA ALA A 221 4.94 7.88 -12.45
C ALA A 221 5.00 6.88 -11.29
N ARG A 222 6.21 6.42 -10.94
CA ARG A 222 6.46 5.48 -9.82
C ARG A 222 5.89 5.94 -8.47
N ASN A 223 5.58 7.22 -8.29
CA ASN A 223 5.11 7.81 -7.04
C ASN A 223 3.67 8.35 -7.08
N GLY A 224 2.99 8.33 -8.22
CA GLY A 224 1.68 8.96 -8.43
C GLY A 224 1.54 9.50 -9.85
N THR A 225 0.47 10.25 -10.11
CA THR A 225 0.25 10.88 -11.43
C THR A 225 1.10 12.14 -11.64
N LEU A 226 1.32 12.47 -12.92
CA LEU A 226 1.94 13.69 -13.42
C LEU A 226 1.03 14.35 -14.48
N ASP A 227 1.07 15.68 -14.55
CA ASP A 227 0.37 16.46 -15.57
C ASP A 227 0.89 16.16 -16.98
N PRO A 228 0.05 15.64 -17.89
CA PRO A 228 0.40 15.38 -19.29
C PRO A 228 0.98 16.58 -20.03
N ALA A 229 0.48 17.79 -19.78
CA ALA A 229 0.99 19.00 -20.44
C ALA A 229 2.45 19.25 -20.04
N LEU A 230 2.72 19.19 -18.74
CA LEU A 230 4.07 19.38 -18.21
C LEU A 230 5.03 18.28 -18.68
N PHE A 231 4.59 17.02 -18.71
CA PHE A 231 5.39 15.90 -19.24
C PHE A 231 5.71 16.06 -20.74
N TYR A 232 4.72 16.36 -21.57
CA TYR A 232 4.92 16.54 -23.01
C TYR A 232 5.84 17.74 -23.34
N ASP A 233 5.85 18.77 -22.49
CA ASP A 233 6.79 19.89 -22.63
C ASP A 233 8.24 19.49 -22.27
N TRP A 234 8.43 18.76 -21.16
CA TRP A 234 9.75 18.27 -20.75
C TRP A 234 10.36 17.25 -21.73
N MET A 235 9.51 16.52 -22.45
CA MET A 235 9.87 15.46 -23.39
C MET A 235 9.65 15.85 -24.86
N ARG A 236 9.43 17.14 -25.15
CA ARG A 236 9.14 17.71 -26.48
C ARG A 236 10.03 17.14 -27.59
N ASP A 237 11.35 17.16 -27.38
CA ASP A 237 12.37 16.68 -28.31
C ASP A 237 12.19 15.20 -28.72
N PHE A 238 11.44 14.43 -27.93
CA PHE A 238 11.15 13.01 -28.14
C PHE A 238 9.75 12.72 -28.69
N VAL A 239 8.94 13.75 -28.95
CA VAL A 239 7.64 13.63 -29.62
C VAL A 239 7.82 13.69 -31.14
N ILE A 240 7.28 12.70 -31.86
CA ILE A 240 7.30 12.58 -33.33
C ILE A 240 6.87 13.91 -33.97
N ASP A 241 5.70 14.40 -33.59
CA ASP A 241 5.08 15.64 -34.07
C ASP A 241 5.43 16.82 -33.15
N GLU A 242 6.73 17.08 -32.94
CA GLU A 242 7.29 18.10 -32.03
C GLU A 242 6.66 19.50 -32.18
N SER A 243 6.36 19.89 -33.43
CA SER A 243 5.76 21.17 -33.79
C SER A 243 4.26 21.27 -33.47
N GLU A 244 3.62 20.16 -33.05
CA GLU A 244 2.25 20.14 -32.52
C GLU A 244 2.20 20.27 -30.99
N VAL A 245 3.33 20.06 -30.30
CA VAL A 245 3.42 20.17 -28.83
C VAL A 245 3.14 21.61 -28.36
N GLY A 246 3.25 22.63 -29.23
CA GLY A 246 2.77 23.99 -28.95
C GLY A 246 1.26 24.04 -28.73
N ASP A 247 0.50 23.82 -29.81
CA ASP A 247 -0.97 23.83 -29.80
C ASP A 247 -1.60 22.82 -28.83
N TRP A 248 -0.89 21.71 -28.53
CA TRP A 248 -1.30 20.78 -27.48
C TRP A 248 -1.31 21.44 -26.09
N LEU A 249 -0.31 22.26 -25.77
CA LEU A 249 -0.25 23.01 -24.51
C LEU A 249 -1.22 24.20 -24.49
N ASP A 250 -1.61 24.73 -25.65
CA ASP A 250 -2.69 25.72 -25.75
C ASP A 250 -4.07 25.09 -25.53
N LEU A 251 -4.27 23.82 -25.94
CA LEU A 251 -5.45 23.03 -25.60
C LEU A 251 -5.46 22.59 -24.13
N VAL A 252 -4.30 22.17 -23.63
CA VAL A 252 -4.10 21.55 -22.32
C VAL A 252 -3.04 22.37 -21.55
N PRO A 253 -3.44 23.47 -20.87
CA PRO A 253 -2.49 24.34 -20.18
C PRO A 253 -1.87 23.60 -18.98
N LYS A 254 -0.54 23.77 -18.83
CA LYS A 254 0.23 23.23 -17.70
C LYS A 254 -0.38 23.73 -16.38
N ARG A 255 -0.68 22.81 -15.48
CA ARG A 255 -1.32 23.08 -14.18
C ARG A 255 -0.56 22.49 -13.00
N TRP A 256 0.42 21.62 -13.24
CA TRP A 256 1.26 21.08 -12.17
C TRP A 256 2.50 21.91 -11.88
N PRO A 257 2.89 22.05 -10.60
CA PRO A 257 2.05 21.83 -9.41
C PRO A 257 1.03 22.96 -9.25
N LEU A 258 -0.15 22.67 -8.69
CA LEU A 258 -1.10 23.70 -8.24
C LEU A 258 -0.58 24.58 -7.08
N LEU A 259 0.59 24.20 -6.55
CA LEU A 259 1.38 24.83 -5.50
C LEU A 259 2.78 25.21 -6.03
N GLY A 260 2.95 25.30 -7.35
CA GLY A 260 4.26 25.44 -8.01
C GLY A 260 4.95 26.79 -7.79
N PRO A 261 6.10 27.05 -8.45
CA PRO A 261 6.90 28.26 -8.23
C PRO A 261 6.15 29.59 -8.50
N GLY A 262 5.07 29.55 -9.30
CA GLY A 262 4.23 30.71 -9.60
C GLY A 262 3.16 31.02 -8.54
N THR A 263 2.88 30.09 -7.62
CA THR A 263 1.99 30.30 -6.47
C THR A 263 2.85 30.72 -5.27
N GLY A 264 2.60 31.89 -4.67
CA GLY A 264 3.45 32.37 -3.58
C GLY A 264 3.38 31.45 -2.35
N LEU A 265 4.51 31.21 -1.67
CA LEU A 265 4.62 30.25 -0.56
C LEU A 265 3.46 30.33 0.46
N ALA A 266 3.12 31.54 0.93
CA ALA A 266 2.04 31.71 1.91
C ALA A 266 0.65 31.30 1.35
N GLU A 267 0.39 31.54 0.06
CA GLU A 267 -0.83 31.09 -0.61
C GLU A 267 -0.83 29.56 -0.80
N ALA A 268 0.31 28.99 -1.19
CA ALA A 268 0.47 27.55 -1.34
C ALA A 268 0.28 26.80 -0.01
N MET A 269 0.86 27.31 1.09
CA MET A 269 0.63 26.80 2.44
C MET A 269 -0.86 26.87 2.83
N GLU A 270 -1.54 27.98 2.55
CA GLU A 270 -2.98 28.12 2.85
C GLU A 270 -3.84 27.13 2.04
N ARG A 271 -3.53 26.91 0.76
CA ARG A 271 -4.20 25.90 -0.09
C ARG A 271 -4.14 24.49 0.53
N THR A 272 -3.05 24.12 1.20
CA THR A 272 -2.93 22.81 1.88
C THR A 272 -3.87 22.61 3.07
N LYS A 273 -4.56 23.67 3.54
CA LYS A 273 -5.56 23.62 4.63
C LYS A 273 -6.99 23.40 4.15
N ALA A 274 -7.25 23.62 2.86
CA ALA A 274 -8.57 23.41 2.25
C ALA A 274 -8.62 22.10 1.45
N VAL A 275 -7.67 21.93 0.54
CA VAL A 275 -7.70 20.86 -0.46
C VAL A 275 -6.74 19.73 -0.08
N ILE A 276 -7.14 18.47 -0.26
CA ILE A 276 -6.23 17.34 -0.20
C ILE A 276 -5.52 17.18 -1.54
N PHE A 277 -4.19 17.06 -1.49
CA PHE A 277 -3.35 16.90 -2.67
C PHE A 277 -2.69 15.51 -2.70
N PRO A 278 -2.55 14.91 -3.89
CA PRO A 278 -1.69 13.73 -4.08
C PRO A 278 -0.27 13.97 -3.54
N TYR A 279 0.35 12.95 -2.95
CA TYR A 279 1.63 13.12 -2.24
C TYR A 279 2.75 13.67 -3.14
N THR A 280 2.72 13.37 -4.44
CA THR A 280 3.64 13.93 -5.44
C THR A 280 3.49 15.45 -5.65
N VAL A 281 2.29 16.04 -5.48
CA VAL A 281 2.14 17.51 -5.48
C VAL A 281 2.91 18.08 -4.29
N LEU A 282 2.72 17.46 -3.12
CA LEU A 282 3.23 17.96 -1.84
C LEU A 282 4.76 17.85 -1.81
N GLN A 283 5.33 16.74 -2.28
CA GLN A 283 6.78 16.59 -2.45
C GLN A 283 7.35 17.62 -3.44
N GLN A 284 6.70 17.83 -4.59
CA GLN A 284 7.18 18.80 -5.57
C GLN A 284 7.04 20.26 -5.07
N PHE A 285 5.97 20.57 -4.33
CA PHE A 285 5.80 21.83 -3.61
C PHE A 285 6.92 22.05 -2.58
N ALA A 286 7.24 21.02 -1.79
CA ALA A 286 8.31 21.06 -0.79
C ALA A 286 9.67 21.41 -1.42
N LYS A 287 9.93 20.89 -2.62
CA LYS A 287 11.11 21.20 -3.42
C LYS A 287 11.09 22.61 -4.01
N ASP A 288 10.02 22.96 -4.71
CA ASP A 288 9.94 24.20 -5.49
C ASP A 288 9.98 25.47 -4.62
N HIS A 289 9.57 25.37 -3.37
CA HIS A 289 9.67 26.43 -2.37
C HIS A 289 10.78 26.21 -1.34
N SER A 290 11.59 25.15 -1.48
CA SER A 290 12.68 24.77 -0.55
C SER A 290 12.23 24.77 0.91
N LEU A 291 11.12 24.10 1.21
CA LEU A 291 10.50 24.14 2.53
C LEU A 291 11.43 23.62 3.63
N THR A 292 11.47 24.37 4.72
CA THR A 292 12.14 23.94 5.96
C THR A 292 11.44 22.71 6.57
N PRO A 293 12.15 21.93 7.42
CA PRO A 293 11.56 20.82 8.17
C PRO A 293 10.23 21.13 8.88
N SER A 294 10.11 22.31 9.49
CA SER A 294 8.89 22.76 10.18
C SER A 294 7.75 23.10 9.21
N GLN A 295 8.04 23.76 8.09
CA GLN A 295 7.04 24.03 7.04
C GLN A 295 6.54 22.74 6.40
N TRP A 296 7.40 21.75 6.17
CA TRP A 296 6.97 20.44 5.67
C TRP A 296 6.08 19.69 6.68
N ARG A 297 6.41 19.77 7.98
CA ARG A 297 5.56 19.24 9.05
C ARG A 297 4.22 19.98 9.18
N GLU A 298 4.18 21.29 8.89
CA GLU A 298 2.94 22.09 8.80
C GLU A 298 2.07 21.63 7.62
N VAL A 299 2.63 21.47 6.40
CA VAL A 299 1.93 20.88 5.24
C VAL A 299 1.31 19.54 5.62
N GLY A 300 2.10 18.67 6.26
CA GLY A 300 1.62 17.37 6.71
C GLY A 300 0.51 17.45 7.76
N ALA A 301 0.58 18.42 8.68
CA ALA A 301 -0.47 18.64 9.68
C ALA A 301 -1.78 19.14 9.05
N ASN A 302 -1.69 20.05 8.08
CA ASN A 302 -2.84 20.57 7.33
C ASN A 302 -3.56 19.44 6.56
N GLN A 303 -2.80 18.60 5.85
CA GLN A 303 -3.34 17.44 5.13
C GLN A 303 -3.90 16.38 6.09
N LYS A 304 -3.20 16.09 7.20
CA LYS A 304 -3.67 15.15 8.24
C LYS A 304 -5.03 15.58 8.82
N LEU A 305 -5.22 16.87 9.07
CA LEU A 305 -6.50 17.42 9.56
C LEU A 305 -7.66 17.18 8.58
N LEU A 306 -7.43 17.38 7.27
CA LEU A 306 -8.44 17.15 6.23
C LEU A 306 -8.83 15.66 6.12
N TYR A 307 -7.86 14.74 6.23
CA TYR A 307 -8.16 13.30 6.30
C TYR A 307 -8.91 12.94 7.60
N GLN A 308 -8.57 13.56 8.74
CA GLN A 308 -9.26 13.34 10.02
C GLN A 308 -10.70 13.85 10.06
N GLN A 309 -11.02 14.96 9.36
CA GLN A 309 -12.41 15.41 9.15
C GLN A 309 -13.25 14.28 8.54
N ARG A 310 -12.73 13.64 7.48
CA ARG A 310 -13.41 12.56 6.77
C ARG A 310 -13.50 11.27 7.58
N LEU A 311 -12.50 11.00 8.43
CA LEU A 311 -12.53 9.86 9.33
C LEU A 311 -13.64 10.01 10.39
N ARG A 312 -13.91 11.24 10.87
CA ARG A 312 -15.12 11.53 11.66
C ARG A 312 -16.41 11.39 10.85
N MET A 313 -16.44 11.83 9.59
CA MET A 313 -17.62 11.65 8.73
C MET A 313 -17.94 10.16 8.50
N ARG A 314 -16.92 9.32 8.29
CA ARG A 314 -16.99 7.85 8.19
C ARG A 314 -17.65 7.23 9.42
N THR A 315 -17.20 7.61 10.61
CA THR A 315 -17.67 7.06 11.89
C THR A 315 -18.93 7.75 12.44
N LYS A 316 -19.52 8.69 11.67
CA LYS A 316 -20.71 9.49 12.05
C LYS A 316 -20.47 10.40 13.26
N GLN A 317 -19.22 10.80 13.48
CA GLN A 317 -18.74 11.73 14.50
C GLN A 317 -18.45 13.13 13.95
N GLY A 318 -18.81 13.39 12.68
CA GLY A 318 -18.70 14.71 12.06
C GLY A 318 -19.59 15.74 12.74
N SER A 319 -19.15 17.00 12.73
CA SER A 319 -19.90 18.12 13.29
C SER A 319 -21.10 18.48 12.40
N ALA A 320 -22.17 19.02 13.00
CA ALA A 320 -23.32 19.49 12.24
C ALA A 320 -22.92 20.64 11.28
N GLY A 321 -22.92 20.37 9.97
CA GLY A 321 -22.44 21.28 8.94
C GLY A 321 -21.08 20.91 8.32
N GLU A 322 -20.39 19.89 8.83
CA GLU A 322 -19.19 19.31 8.22
C GLU A 322 -19.60 18.61 6.91
N SER A 323 -19.26 19.20 5.75
CA SER A 323 -19.66 18.76 4.41
C SER A 323 -18.64 17.85 3.72
N ALA A 324 -17.62 17.41 4.45
CA ALA A 324 -16.59 16.51 3.96
C ALA A 324 -17.18 15.12 3.62
N PRO A 325 -16.59 14.40 2.64
CA PRO A 325 -16.97 13.01 2.37
C PRO A 325 -16.66 12.11 3.58
N PRO A 326 -17.30 10.94 3.71
CA PRO A 326 -16.73 9.84 4.48
C PRO A 326 -15.31 9.50 4.00
N PHE A 327 -14.42 9.11 4.92
CA PHE A 327 -13.07 8.67 4.55
C PHE A 327 -13.10 7.34 3.79
N GLU A 328 -12.44 7.37 2.63
CA GLU A 328 -12.00 6.21 1.86
C GLU A 328 -10.50 6.37 1.59
N PHE A 329 -9.73 5.28 1.67
CA PHE A 329 -8.28 5.32 1.47
C PHE A 329 -7.96 5.35 -0.03
N ASN A 330 -7.26 6.39 -0.49
CA ASN A 330 -6.77 6.44 -1.87
C ASN A 330 -5.65 5.42 -2.05
N ASP A 331 -5.94 4.33 -2.79
CA ASP A 331 -5.00 3.24 -3.02
C ASP A 331 -3.96 3.53 -4.11
N LEU A 332 -4.21 4.52 -4.97
CA LEU A 332 -3.23 5.02 -5.94
C LEU A 332 -2.18 5.89 -5.24
N ASP A 333 -2.63 6.76 -4.34
CA ASP A 333 -1.80 7.58 -3.45
C ASP A 333 -1.47 6.85 -2.12
N TRP A 334 -1.31 5.52 -2.15
CA TRP A 334 -1.00 4.71 -0.95
C TRP A 334 0.34 5.10 -0.28
N LYS A 335 1.19 5.83 -1.00
CA LYS A 335 2.46 6.40 -0.52
C LYS A 335 2.28 7.68 0.31
N ASN A 336 1.08 8.25 0.36
CA ASN A 336 0.79 9.49 1.09
C ASN A 336 0.96 9.27 2.60
N LEU A 337 2.08 9.76 3.12
CA LEU A 337 2.41 9.63 4.53
C LEU A 337 1.37 10.30 5.43
N PHE A 338 0.76 11.41 4.99
CA PHE A 338 -0.21 12.17 5.77
C PHE A 338 -1.60 11.51 5.79
N GLN A 339 -1.96 10.77 4.74
CA GLN A 339 -3.10 9.84 4.77
C GLN A 339 -2.86 8.74 5.82
N LEU A 340 -1.66 8.14 5.82
CA LEU A 340 -1.32 7.08 6.76
C LEU A 340 -1.24 7.58 8.21
N GLU A 341 -0.65 8.75 8.45
CA GLU A 341 -0.66 9.43 9.76
C GLU A 341 -2.08 9.72 10.24
N ALA A 342 -2.95 10.23 9.37
CA ALA A 342 -4.33 10.54 9.75
C ALA A 342 -5.10 9.30 10.19
N VAL A 343 -5.01 8.20 9.43
CA VAL A 343 -5.61 6.90 9.79
C VAL A 343 -5.02 6.38 11.09
N THR A 344 -3.69 6.37 11.22
CA THR A 344 -2.99 5.81 12.38
C THR A 344 -3.32 6.61 13.64
N GLU A 345 -3.23 7.94 13.59
CA GLU A 345 -3.54 8.84 14.71
C GLU A 345 -5.01 8.78 15.11
N TYR A 346 -5.92 8.83 14.13
CA TYR A 346 -7.35 8.81 14.42
C TYR A 346 -7.75 7.55 15.18
N TYR A 347 -7.33 6.37 14.70
CA TYR A 347 -7.65 5.12 15.37
C TYR A 347 -6.82 4.90 16.64
N ALA A 348 -5.56 5.35 16.74
CA ALA A 348 -4.79 5.34 18.00
C ALA A 348 -5.49 6.12 19.13
N ASN A 349 -6.25 7.15 18.77
CA ASN A 349 -7.08 7.96 19.68
C ASN A 349 -8.55 7.51 19.69
N PHE A 350 -8.90 6.49 18.92
CA PHE A 350 -10.23 5.87 18.87
C PHE A 350 -10.10 4.35 19.06
N ASN A 351 -9.49 4.00 20.18
CA ASN A 351 -9.18 2.62 20.57
C ASN A 351 -10.42 1.75 20.91
N GLU A 352 -11.60 2.37 20.95
CA GLU A 352 -12.90 1.76 21.24
C GLU A 352 -13.96 2.31 20.25
N PRO A 353 -14.09 1.77 19.02
CA PRO A 353 -14.91 2.34 17.93
C PRO A 353 -16.43 2.61 18.13
N TRP A 354 -16.99 2.34 19.31
CA TRP A 354 -18.37 2.66 19.75
C TRP A 354 -18.45 3.86 20.69
N LEU A 355 -17.31 4.35 21.21
CA LEU A 355 -17.26 5.51 22.09
C LEU A 355 -17.11 6.81 21.27
N ASN A 356 -16.74 7.90 21.95
CA ASN A 356 -16.15 9.06 21.30
C ASN A 356 -14.62 8.89 21.23
N PRO A 357 -13.93 9.46 20.23
CA PRO A 357 -12.48 9.48 20.20
C PRO A 357 -11.95 10.40 21.31
N VAL A 358 -10.73 10.14 21.76
CA VAL A 358 -9.97 11.04 22.64
C VAL A 358 -9.82 12.38 21.92
N ALA A 359 -10.22 13.46 22.57
CA ALA A 359 -10.11 14.81 22.01
C ALA A 359 -8.63 15.23 21.91
N SER A 360 -8.27 16.01 20.88
CA SER A 360 -6.90 16.51 20.69
C SER A 360 -6.42 17.51 21.76
N THR A 361 -7.30 17.90 22.69
CA THR A 361 -6.99 18.68 23.89
C THR A 361 -6.78 17.82 25.14
N ASP A 362 -6.96 16.50 25.06
CA ASP A 362 -6.71 15.58 26.18
C ASP A 362 -5.23 15.24 26.28
N SER A 363 -4.70 15.22 27.51
CA SER A 363 -3.35 14.77 27.84
C SER A 363 -3.02 13.34 27.40
N THR A 364 -4.02 12.48 27.16
CA THR A 364 -3.82 11.12 26.64
C THR A 364 -3.79 11.05 25.11
N TYR A 365 -4.02 12.16 24.39
CA TYR A 365 -4.03 12.16 22.92
C TYR A 365 -2.65 11.85 22.34
N ARG A 366 -2.57 10.74 21.61
CA ARG A 366 -1.34 10.25 20.98
C ARG A 366 -1.20 10.86 19.59
N ASN A 367 -0.36 11.87 19.46
CA ASN A 367 0.06 12.34 18.14
C ASN A 367 0.85 11.25 17.42
N VAL A 368 0.59 11.05 16.13
CA VAL A 368 1.39 10.22 15.23
C VAL A 368 2.09 11.12 14.22
N ASP A 369 3.41 11.00 14.20
CA ASP A 369 4.32 11.62 13.25
C ASP A 369 5.20 10.50 12.66
N LEU A 370 5.15 10.35 11.35
CA LEU A 370 5.88 9.34 10.58
C LEU A 370 7.03 9.95 9.76
N LEU A 371 7.16 11.29 9.76
CA LEU A 371 8.37 11.97 9.29
C LEU A 371 9.53 11.75 10.29
N PRO A 372 10.80 11.74 9.84
CA PRO A 372 11.93 11.70 10.75
C PRO A 372 11.96 12.95 11.64
N LEU A 373 12.56 12.85 12.83
CA LEU A 373 12.91 14.04 13.62
C LEU A 373 14.03 14.78 12.90
N GLN A 374 13.90 16.09 12.70
CA GLN A 374 14.90 16.90 11.99
C GLN A 374 14.79 18.38 12.35
N GLY A 375 15.90 19.11 12.19
CA GLY A 375 16.02 20.52 12.53
C GLY A 375 17.19 21.21 11.84
N GLY A 376 17.23 22.55 11.96
CA GLY A 376 18.14 23.40 11.18
C GLY A 376 19.54 23.54 11.78
N ALA A 377 19.67 23.38 13.09
CA ALA A 377 20.93 23.53 13.81
C ALA A 377 21.12 22.47 14.91
N ALA A 378 22.26 21.80 14.84
CA ALA A 378 22.81 20.92 15.87
C ALA A 378 24.25 21.38 16.18
N VAL A 379 24.57 21.53 17.47
CA VAL A 379 25.89 21.98 17.95
C VAL A 379 26.64 20.80 18.56
N VAL A 380 27.83 20.51 18.04
CA VAL A 380 28.65 19.35 18.41
C VAL A 380 29.70 19.73 19.44
N THR A 381 29.84 18.95 20.51
CA THR A 381 30.90 19.05 21.53
C THR A 381 31.40 17.64 21.85
N GLY A 382 32.49 17.23 21.18
CA GLY A 382 32.96 15.85 21.24
C GLY A 382 31.93 14.88 20.67
N THR A 383 31.53 13.87 21.45
CA THR A 383 30.44 12.94 21.08
C THR A 383 29.04 13.46 21.43
N GLN A 384 28.91 14.56 22.16
CA GLN A 384 27.62 15.15 22.49
C GLN A 384 27.16 16.10 21.38
N VAL A 385 25.87 16.06 21.06
CA VAL A 385 25.24 16.93 20.07
C VAL A 385 23.97 17.52 20.68
N THR A 386 23.93 18.85 20.80
CA THR A 386 22.74 19.59 21.24
C THR A 386 21.90 19.93 20.02
N LEU A 387 20.61 19.59 20.05
CA LEU A 387 19.66 19.76 18.95
C LEU A 387 18.81 21.03 19.17
N ASP A 388 18.47 21.72 18.09
CA ASP A 388 17.46 22.78 18.13
C ASP A 388 16.03 22.21 18.27
N SER A 389 15.04 23.10 18.32
CA SER A 389 13.60 22.78 18.17
C SER A 389 12.94 21.91 19.24
N ASN A 390 13.67 21.41 20.26
CA ASN A 390 13.16 20.57 21.35
C ASN A 390 12.40 19.33 20.83
N PRO A 391 13.08 18.39 20.17
CA PRO A 391 12.44 17.26 19.50
C PRO A 391 11.83 16.25 20.48
N ASP A 392 10.92 15.43 19.97
CA ASP A 392 10.34 14.33 20.74
C ASP A 392 11.36 13.19 20.94
N PHE A 393 12.07 13.25 22.08
CA PHE A 393 13.03 12.24 22.49
C PHE A 393 12.40 10.88 22.83
N GLU A 394 11.07 10.77 23.01
CA GLU A 394 10.45 9.46 23.29
C GLU A 394 10.42 8.54 22.07
N ARG A 395 10.55 9.12 20.87
CA ARG A 395 10.65 8.42 19.57
C ARG A 395 12.07 7.93 19.27
N ILE A 396 13.08 8.38 20.02
CA ILE A 396 14.49 8.01 19.82
C ILE A 396 14.85 6.78 20.65
N TRP A 397 15.46 5.79 20.01
CA TRP A 397 15.92 4.54 20.61
C TRP A 397 17.46 4.51 20.72
N PRO A 398 18.05 4.83 21.88
CA PRO A 398 19.49 4.76 22.09
C PRO A 398 20.06 3.35 21.85
N ALA A 399 21.31 3.29 21.39
CA ALA A 399 22.01 2.13 20.85
C ALA A 399 21.37 1.51 19.57
N ARG A 400 20.27 2.06 19.04
CA ARG A 400 19.68 1.65 17.74
C ARG A 400 19.65 2.76 16.70
N ASP A 401 19.05 3.89 17.03
CA ASP A 401 18.77 4.94 16.05
C ASP A 401 20.02 5.71 15.62
N THR A 402 19.93 6.32 14.44
CA THR A 402 21.05 7.03 13.84
C THR A 402 20.71 8.49 13.56
N ILE A 403 21.70 9.38 13.70
CA ILE A 403 21.60 10.78 13.32
C ILE A 403 22.50 11.08 12.13
N TYR A 404 21.95 11.81 11.16
CA TYR A 404 22.63 12.39 10.03
C TYR A 404 22.96 13.86 10.34
N LEU A 405 24.19 14.31 10.02
CA LEU A 405 24.67 15.67 10.23
C LEU A 405 25.26 16.25 8.93
N GLU A 406 24.49 17.09 8.22
CA GLU A 406 24.84 17.59 6.89
C GLU A 406 26.25 18.22 6.80
N ALA A 407 26.65 19.01 7.80
CA ALA A 407 27.93 19.72 7.80
C ALA A 407 29.14 18.80 8.12
N ASP A 408 28.92 17.57 8.60
CA ASP A 408 30.00 16.64 8.96
C ASP A 408 30.88 16.28 7.76
N LYS A 409 32.18 16.10 8.03
CA LYS A 409 33.17 15.55 7.09
C LYS A 409 34.03 14.44 7.75
N GLY A 410 33.77 14.09 9.00
CA GLY A 410 34.49 13.04 9.74
C GLY A 410 34.10 11.62 9.33
N ARG A 411 32.88 11.43 8.84
CA ARG A 411 32.38 10.14 8.32
C ARG A 411 31.75 10.37 6.94
N ALA A 412 32.09 9.54 5.95
CA ALA A 412 31.64 9.73 4.57
C ALA A 412 30.11 9.77 4.41
N SER A 413 29.40 8.92 5.16
CA SER A 413 27.94 8.86 5.26
C SER A 413 27.31 9.95 6.13
N ARG A 414 28.13 10.72 6.87
CA ARG A 414 27.72 11.70 7.90
C ARG A 414 26.74 11.15 8.97
N THR A 415 26.68 9.82 9.10
CA THR A 415 25.66 9.10 9.86
C THR A 415 26.27 8.43 11.10
N TYR A 416 25.74 8.75 12.27
CA TYR A 416 26.26 8.35 13.58
C TYR A 416 25.22 7.57 14.36
N ARG A 417 25.64 6.63 15.20
CA ARG A 417 24.77 5.84 16.08
C ARG A 417 24.53 6.63 17.35
N ILE A 418 23.27 6.89 17.69
CA ILE A 418 22.90 7.49 18.98
C ILE A 418 23.16 6.44 20.06
N THR A 419 24.06 6.74 20.99
CA THR A 419 24.45 5.86 22.12
C THR A 419 23.79 6.29 23.42
N ALA A 420 23.43 7.56 23.58
CA ALA A 420 22.61 8.03 24.69
C ALA A 420 21.72 9.24 24.34
N VAL A 421 20.71 9.48 25.18
CA VAL A 421 19.77 10.61 25.12
C VAL A 421 19.74 11.35 26.47
N ASP A 422 19.75 12.67 26.42
CA ASP A 422 19.35 13.57 27.51
C ASP A 422 18.37 14.62 26.99
N ALA A 423 17.08 14.33 27.14
CA ALA A 423 16.00 15.23 26.77
C ALA A 423 15.98 16.54 27.59
N SER A 424 16.57 16.56 28.80
CA SER A 424 16.58 17.77 29.64
C SER A 424 17.57 18.83 29.15
N SER A 425 18.62 18.41 28.43
CA SER A 425 19.60 19.28 27.78
C SER A 425 19.38 19.43 26.27
N ASN A 426 18.33 18.83 25.71
CA ASN A 426 18.13 18.65 24.26
C ASN A 426 19.34 17.97 23.57
N GLN A 427 19.93 16.95 24.19
CA GLN A 427 21.17 16.31 23.74
C GLN A 427 21.04 14.85 23.35
N VAL A 428 21.81 14.46 22.33
CA VAL A 428 22.16 13.07 22.03
C VAL A 428 23.67 12.86 22.20
N THR A 429 24.08 11.67 22.62
CA THR A 429 25.48 11.22 22.60
C THR A 429 25.67 10.21 21.48
N LEU A 430 26.82 10.26 20.80
CA LEU A 430 27.11 9.46 19.61
C LEU A 430 28.21 8.40 19.83
N ASP A 431 28.34 7.49 18.88
CA ASP A 431 29.39 6.46 18.81
C ASP A 431 30.79 7.01 18.49
N THR A 432 30.87 8.18 17.86
CA THR A 432 32.11 8.87 17.50
C THR A 432 31.84 10.37 17.42
N ALA A 433 32.86 11.20 17.68
CA ALA A 433 32.74 12.65 17.54
C ALA A 433 32.64 13.07 16.06
N PRO A 434 31.60 13.81 15.64
CA PRO A 434 31.53 14.42 14.31
C PRO A 434 32.60 15.52 14.10
N ALA A 435 32.99 15.75 12.85
CA ALA A 435 33.93 16.79 12.45
C ALA A 435 33.25 17.78 11.49
N LEU A 436 32.69 18.86 12.05
CA LEU A 436 32.01 19.93 11.29
C LEU A 436 32.97 20.90 10.57
N ASN A 437 34.29 20.68 10.66
CA ASN A 437 35.35 21.41 9.95
C ASN A 437 35.22 22.95 9.95
N GLY A 438 34.78 23.54 11.07
CA GLY A 438 34.65 24.99 11.25
C GLY A 438 33.25 25.55 11.05
N ALA A 439 32.27 24.75 10.61
CA ALA A 439 30.87 25.12 10.72
C ALA A 439 30.43 25.13 12.21
N ALA A 440 29.73 26.20 12.63
CA ALA A 440 29.31 26.37 14.01
C ALA A 440 28.13 25.46 14.42
N SER A 441 27.37 24.98 13.44
CA SER A 441 26.29 24.00 13.61
C SER A 441 26.08 23.22 12.32
N SER A 442 25.25 22.18 12.38
CA SER A 442 24.81 21.37 11.24
C SER A 442 23.30 21.29 11.19
N ALA A 443 22.68 21.27 10.00
CA ALA A 443 21.35 20.70 9.88
C ALA A 443 21.41 19.20 10.25
N TRP A 444 20.34 18.69 10.84
CA TRP A 444 20.33 17.36 11.45
C TRP A 444 19.02 16.61 11.20
N ARG A 445 19.10 15.27 11.16
CA ARG A 445 17.96 14.38 10.95
C ARG A 445 18.20 13.03 11.62
N ILE A 446 17.24 12.52 12.39
CA ILE A 446 17.32 11.21 13.05
C ILE A 446 16.49 10.20 12.28
N VAL A 447 17.16 9.13 11.83
CA VAL A 447 16.54 7.96 11.21
C VAL A 447 16.26 6.94 12.31
N GLY A 448 14.98 6.91 12.71
CA GLY A 448 14.44 5.98 13.69
C GLY A 448 14.38 4.53 13.19
N ARG A 449 13.91 3.61 14.04
CA ARG A 449 13.54 2.25 13.58
C ARG A 449 12.36 2.30 12.59
N PRO A 450 12.24 1.31 11.68
CA PRO A 450 11.06 1.19 10.83
C PRO A 450 9.78 1.07 11.65
N VAL A 451 8.74 1.77 11.18
CA VAL A 451 7.38 1.73 11.73
C VAL A 451 6.51 0.93 10.78
N LEU A 452 5.98 -0.19 11.23
CA LEU A 452 4.98 -0.96 10.50
C LEU A 452 3.61 -0.42 10.89
N VAL A 453 2.77 -0.12 9.91
CA VAL A 453 1.34 0.15 10.13
C VAL A 453 0.55 -0.99 9.51
N LEU A 454 0.05 -1.89 10.36
CA LEU A 454 -0.87 -2.96 10.02
C LEU A 454 -2.29 -2.41 10.09
N ILE A 455 -2.91 -2.19 8.93
CA ILE A 455 -4.33 -1.86 8.83
C ILE A 455 -5.07 -3.16 8.52
N ASP A 456 -5.92 -3.60 9.44
CA ASP A 456 -6.70 -4.83 9.27
C ASP A 456 -8.17 -4.63 9.73
N PRO A 457 -9.16 -4.68 8.82
CA PRO A 457 -9.02 -4.94 7.39
C PRO A 457 -8.70 -3.66 6.58
N PHE A 458 -8.27 -3.83 5.33
CA PHE A 458 -7.92 -2.76 4.40
C PHE A 458 -8.70 -2.91 3.08
N GLY A 459 -9.25 -1.80 2.53
CA GLY A 459 -10.23 -1.80 1.42
C GLY A 459 -11.66 -1.47 1.89
N PRO A 460 -12.73 -1.71 1.11
CA PRO A 460 -14.11 -1.34 1.45
C PRO A 460 -14.98 -2.49 2.00
N ARG A 461 -15.85 -2.22 2.99
CA ARG A 461 -16.91 -3.19 3.37
C ARG A 461 -18.07 -3.14 2.39
N ILE A 462 -18.31 -4.28 1.74
CA ILE A 462 -19.41 -4.47 0.77
C ILE A 462 -20.08 -5.81 1.08
N GLN A 463 -21.40 -5.88 1.01
CA GLN A 463 -22.16 -7.12 1.23
C GLN A 463 -23.44 -7.13 0.40
N GLY A 464 -23.95 -8.32 0.11
CA GLY A 464 -25.20 -8.52 -0.59
C GLY A 464 -25.91 -9.81 -0.16
N THR A 465 -27.16 -9.95 -0.59
CA THR A 465 -28.07 -11.01 -0.16
C THR A 465 -28.08 -12.23 -1.08
N ASN A 466 -27.55 -12.10 -2.30
CA ASN A 466 -27.74 -13.07 -3.38
C ASN A 466 -26.56 -13.07 -4.37
N ALA A 467 -25.50 -13.76 -3.98
CA ALA A 467 -24.45 -14.28 -4.86
C ALA A 467 -24.95 -15.53 -5.61
N VAL A 468 -24.66 -15.64 -6.92
CA VAL A 468 -25.09 -16.75 -7.79
C VAL A 468 -23.94 -17.17 -8.70
N LEU A 469 -23.67 -18.47 -8.81
CA LEU A 469 -22.69 -18.99 -9.78
C LEU A 469 -23.11 -18.65 -11.23
N ASN A 470 -22.21 -18.11 -12.05
CA ASN A 470 -22.51 -17.81 -13.45
C ASN A 470 -22.90 -19.08 -14.24
N ALA A 471 -22.22 -20.20 -13.99
CA ALA A 471 -22.65 -21.53 -14.41
C ALA A 471 -22.23 -22.61 -13.38
N THR A 472 -22.80 -23.81 -13.48
CA THR A 472 -22.44 -24.92 -12.60
C THR A 472 -20.98 -25.33 -12.82
N GLY A 473 -20.14 -25.13 -11.81
CA GLY A 473 -18.70 -25.46 -11.86
C GLY A 473 -17.78 -24.27 -12.13
N THR A 474 -18.29 -23.07 -12.42
CA THR A 474 -17.45 -21.86 -12.60
C THR A 474 -17.08 -21.21 -11.28
N ASN A 475 -15.86 -20.69 -11.20
CA ASN A 475 -15.36 -19.82 -10.14
C ASN A 475 -15.77 -18.34 -10.32
N GLN A 476 -16.60 -18.03 -11.31
CA GLN A 476 -17.27 -16.73 -11.46
C GLN A 476 -18.61 -16.71 -10.72
N ILE A 477 -18.82 -15.67 -9.91
CA ILE A 477 -20.00 -15.48 -9.08
C ILE A 477 -20.58 -14.08 -9.30
N ARG A 478 -21.79 -14.01 -9.86
CA ARG A 478 -22.60 -12.80 -9.93
C ARG A 478 -23.01 -12.34 -8.54
N LEU A 479 -22.94 -11.04 -8.28
CA LEU A 479 -23.26 -10.40 -7.01
C LEU A 479 -24.43 -9.41 -7.14
N ASP A 480 -25.27 -9.28 -6.11
CA ASP A 480 -26.34 -8.28 -6.00
C ASP A 480 -25.83 -6.96 -5.41
N VAL A 481 -24.99 -6.25 -6.17
CA VAL A 481 -24.37 -4.97 -5.79
C VAL A 481 -24.45 -3.96 -6.94
N ASP A 482 -24.42 -2.67 -6.61
CA ASP A 482 -24.32 -1.58 -7.59
C ASP A 482 -22.88 -1.35 -8.07
N GLN A 483 -22.73 -0.73 -9.25
CA GLN A 483 -21.43 -0.43 -9.86
C GLN A 483 -20.54 0.41 -8.94
N THR A 484 -21.10 1.42 -8.25
CA THR A 484 -20.32 2.38 -7.46
C THR A 484 -19.72 1.78 -6.19
N LEU A 485 -20.33 0.73 -5.62
CA LEU A 485 -19.69 -0.10 -4.60
C LEU A 485 -18.72 -1.12 -5.22
N PHE A 486 -19.10 -1.77 -6.32
CA PHE A 486 -18.31 -2.81 -6.97
C PHE A 486 -16.96 -2.30 -7.52
N ASP A 487 -16.91 -1.09 -8.05
CA ASP A 487 -15.69 -0.44 -8.56
C ASP A 487 -14.62 -0.22 -7.47
N LYS A 488 -14.96 -0.41 -6.19
CA LYS A 488 -14.04 -0.24 -5.05
C LYS A 488 -13.30 -1.54 -4.66
N ILE A 489 -13.64 -2.67 -5.29
CA ILE A 489 -13.07 -4.00 -4.99
C ILE A 489 -11.60 -4.05 -5.46
N ASN A 490 -10.66 -4.26 -4.53
CA ASN A 490 -9.22 -4.34 -4.81
C ASN A 490 -8.81 -5.74 -5.28
N LYS A 491 -9.29 -6.14 -6.46
CA LYS A 491 -9.04 -7.45 -7.09
C LYS A 491 -7.56 -7.76 -7.31
N ASP A 492 -6.78 -6.76 -7.72
CA ASP A 492 -5.41 -6.94 -8.17
C ASP A 492 -4.49 -7.45 -7.03
N ASN A 493 -4.82 -7.15 -5.77
CA ASN A 493 -3.89 -7.35 -4.66
C ASN A 493 -4.50 -7.95 -3.36
N PHE A 494 -5.61 -7.42 -2.83
CA PHE A 494 -5.97 -7.63 -1.40
C PHE A 494 -7.29 -8.34 -1.12
N ASP A 495 -8.36 -8.13 -1.87
CA ASP A 495 -9.68 -8.49 -1.35
C ASP A 495 -9.95 -10.01 -1.28
N THR A 496 -10.78 -10.41 -0.32
CA THR A 496 -11.48 -11.70 -0.31
C THR A 496 -12.99 -11.48 -0.39
N ILE A 497 -13.72 -12.54 -0.73
CA ILE A 497 -15.18 -12.60 -0.62
C ILE A 497 -15.57 -13.84 0.20
N TYR A 498 -16.51 -13.66 1.11
CA TYR A 498 -17.08 -14.70 1.95
C TYR A 498 -18.52 -15.02 1.49
N PHE A 499 -18.85 -16.31 1.34
CA PHE A 499 -20.18 -16.81 0.92
C PHE A 499 -20.85 -17.61 2.04
N TYR A 500 -21.95 -17.09 2.58
CA TYR A 500 -22.58 -17.61 3.81
C TYR A 500 -23.14 -19.03 3.67
N ASP A 501 -23.63 -19.40 2.49
CA ASP A 501 -24.33 -20.66 2.23
C ASP A 501 -23.47 -21.67 1.45
N ASP A 502 -22.17 -21.40 1.26
CA ASP A 502 -21.28 -22.37 0.59
C ASP A 502 -21.13 -23.67 1.40
N THR A 503 -21.09 -24.78 0.66
CA THR A 503 -20.92 -26.15 1.16
C THR A 503 -19.95 -26.96 0.30
N THR A 504 -18.90 -26.36 -0.27
CA THR A 504 -17.90 -27.08 -1.08
C THR A 504 -17.44 -28.37 -0.38
N SER A 505 -17.70 -29.52 -1.01
CA SER A 505 -17.88 -30.82 -0.32
C SER A 505 -16.61 -31.49 0.25
N GLN A 506 -15.50 -30.75 0.38
CA GLN A 506 -14.30 -31.20 1.07
C GLN A 506 -14.24 -30.58 2.46
N SER A 507 -14.15 -31.42 3.49
CA SER A 507 -14.44 -31.13 4.91
C SER A 507 -13.51 -30.16 5.65
N PHE A 508 -12.85 -29.26 4.94
CA PHE A 508 -11.86 -28.30 5.43
C PHE A 508 -11.79 -27.00 4.61
N ARG A 509 -12.66 -26.81 3.60
CA ARG A 509 -12.59 -25.63 2.71
C ARG A 509 -13.17 -24.37 3.38
N PRO A 510 -12.60 -23.20 3.09
CA PRO A 510 -13.15 -21.94 3.57
C PRO A 510 -14.39 -21.57 2.76
N ARG A 511 -15.35 -20.93 3.42
CA ARG A 511 -16.38 -20.12 2.75
C ARG A 511 -15.84 -18.82 2.16
N THR A 512 -14.51 -18.67 2.14
CA THR A 512 -13.77 -17.44 1.84
C THR A 512 -12.84 -17.68 0.67
N TYR A 513 -12.91 -16.81 -0.31
CA TYR A 513 -12.18 -16.92 -1.56
C TYR A 513 -11.39 -15.65 -1.80
N ARG A 514 -10.16 -15.77 -2.31
CA ARG A 514 -9.46 -14.63 -2.90
C ARG A 514 -10.20 -14.23 -4.17
N ILE A 515 -10.53 -12.94 -4.29
CA ILE A 515 -10.93 -12.35 -5.57
C ILE A 515 -9.68 -12.29 -6.46
N ILE A 516 -9.79 -12.80 -7.69
CA ILE A 516 -8.72 -12.80 -8.69
C ILE A 516 -9.07 -11.98 -9.93
N ASP A 517 -10.36 -11.81 -10.25
CA ASP A 517 -10.82 -10.84 -11.25
C ASP A 517 -12.23 -10.31 -10.89
N THR A 518 -12.66 -9.25 -11.56
CA THR A 518 -13.96 -8.58 -11.43
C THR A 518 -14.43 -8.13 -12.81
N GLY A 519 -15.69 -8.38 -13.16
CA GLY A 519 -16.23 -7.96 -14.45
C GLY A 519 -17.74 -7.81 -14.47
N GLN A 520 -18.27 -7.62 -15.67
CA GLN A 520 -19.69 -7.47 -15.97
C GLN A 520 -20.11 -8.46 -17.08
N ASP A 521 -21.31 -9.00 -16.98
CA ASP A 521 -21.88 -9.89 -18.01
C ASP A 521 -22.68 -9.11 -19.07
N THR A 522 -23.07 -9.78 -20.15
CA THR A 522 -23.77 -9.17 -21.30
C THR A 522 -25.18 -8.66 -20.98
N THR A 523 -25.69 -8.92 -19.78
CA THR A 523 -26.96 -8.37 -19.25
C THR A 523 -26.75 -7.27 -18.22
N GLY A 524 -25.50 -6.86 -17.97
CA GLY A 524 -25.12 -5.82 -17.04
C GLY A 524 -24.88 -6.28 -15.60
N ASN A 525 -24.97 -7.59 -15.30
CA ASN A 525 -24.74 -8.06 -13.93
C ASN A 525 -23.25 -8.05 -13.59
N LEU A 526 -22.93 -7.71 -12.34
CA LEU A 526 -21.55 -7.64 -11.84
C LEU A 526 -21.14 -8.98 -11.25
N TRP A 527 -19.91 -9.44 -11.53
CA TRP A 527 -19.39 -10.73 -11.08
C TRP A 527 -17.95 -10.65 -10.57
N VAL A 528 -17.62 -11.47 -9.57
CA VAL A 528 -16.24 -11.70 -9.12
C VAL A 528 -15.77 -13.07 -9.60
N GLU A 529 -14.53 -13.17 -10.07
CA GLU A 529 -13.84 -14.45 -10.23
C GLU A 529 -13.02 -14.73 -8.97
N THR A 530 -13.09 -15.98 -8.52
CA THR A 530 -12.48 -16.45 -7.28
C THR A 530 -11.41 -17.52 -7.54
N ASN A 531 -10.46 -17.68 -6.61
CA ASN A 531 -9.37 -18.64 -6.78
C ASN A 531 -9.81 -20.13 -6.79
N GLU A 532 -11.04 -20.42 -6.38
CA GLU A 532 -11.66 -21.75 -6.33
C GLU A 532 -13.18 -21.62 -6.53
N THR A 533 -13.85 -22.66 -7.05
CA THR A 533 -15.31 -22.66 -7.25
C THR A 533 -16.10 -22.92 -5.96
N PRO A 534 -17.01 -22.03 -5.53
CA PRO A 534 -17.96 -22.31 -4.44
C PRO A 534 -19.14 -23.21 -4.87
N THR A 535 -19.92 -23.69 -3.91
CA THR A 535 -21.05 -24.62 -4.10
C THR A 535 -22.22 -24.19 -3.21
N PHE A 536 -23.22 -23.53 -3.81
CA PHE A 536 -24.42 -23.06 -3.11
C PHE A 536 -25.56 -24.10 -3.22
N PRO A 537 -26.00 -24.78 -2.14
CA PRO A 537 -27.03 -25.82 -2.21
C PRO A 537 -28.37 -25.35 -2.78
N ASN A 538 -28.71 -24.10 -2.49
CA ASN A 538 -29.98 -23.47 -2.86
C ASN A 538 -29.86 -22.68 -4.19
N GLY A 539 -28.74 -22.79 -4.90
CA GLY A 539 -28.43 -22.03 -6.12
C GLY A 539 -27.89 -20.61 -5.88
N SER A 540 -28.11 -20.05 -4.69
CA SER A 540 -27.54 -18.77 -4.26
C SER A 540 -27.05 -18.80 -2.81
N SER A 541 -26.29 -17.76 -2.45
CA SER A 541 -25.73 -17.53 -1.11
C SER A 541 -25.79 -16.05 -0.77
N ALA A 542 -25.98 -15.67 0.50
CA ALA A 542 -25.58 -14.32 0.93
C ALA A 542 -24.05 -14.17 0.81
N TRP A 543 -23.51 -12.95 0.77
CA TRP A 543 -22.07 -12.72 0.63
C TRP A 543 -21.58 -11.41 1.25
N GLY A 544 -20.27 -11.32 1.49
CA GLY A 544 -19.61 -10.08 1.90
C GLY A 544 -18.11 -10.06 1.66
N ILE A 545 -17.59 -8.88 1.32
CA ILE A 545 -16.17 -8.55 1.23
C ILE A 545 -15.74 -7.94 2.59
N PRO A 546 -14.81 -8.58 3.32
CA PRO A 546 -14.48 -8.24 4.70
C PRO A 546 -13.37 -7.19 4.89
N ALA A 547 -12.78 -6.65 3.81
CA ALA A 547 -12.16 -5.32 3.79
C ALA A 547 -13.14 -4.27 4.38
N GLY A 548 -12.84 -3.11 5.00
CA GLY A 548 -11.60 -2.48 5.49
C GLY A 548 -11.82 -1.01 5.92
N ILE A 549 -10.80 -0.13 5.80
CA ILE A 549 -10.88 1.32 6.10
C ILE A 549 -11.63 2.19 5.05
N GLY A 550 -12.21 1.61 4.00
CA GLY A 550 -13.09 2.29 3.02
C GLY A 550 -14.57 1.92 3.15
N GLY A 551 -15.45 2.60 2.43
CA GLY A 551 -16.90 2.31 2.37
C GLY A 551 -17.66 2.53 3.69
N VAL A 552 -18.86 1.94 3.80
CA VAL A 552 -19.67 1.92 5.03
C VAL A 552 -19.03 0.97 6.06
N LEU A 553 -19.49 0.99 7.32
CA LEU A 553 -18.93 0.19 8.42
C LEU A 553 -20.01 -0.76 9.01
N PRO A 554 -20.48 -1.80 8.26
CA PRO A 554 -21.44 -2.78 8.73
C PRO A 554 -20.83 -3.84 9.67
N PRO A 555 -21.63 -4.44 10.58
CA PRO A 555 -21.15 -5.47 11.51
C PRO A 555 -20.52 -6.68 10.83
N LEU A 556 -19.46 -7.20 11.45
CA LEU A 556 -18.84 -8.49 11.09
C LEU A 556 -19.84 -9.65 11.27
N GLN A 557 -20.25 -10.28 10.16
CA GLN A 557 -21.22 -11.39 10.16
C GLN A 557 -20.65 -12.76 9.75
N TYR A 558 -19.40 -12.83 9.26
CA TYR A 558 -18.85 -14.06 8.66
C TYR A 558 -18.57 -15.21 9.65
N ASN A 559 -18.58 -16.45 9.15
CA ASN A 559 -18.33 -17.66 9.93
C ASN A 559 -17.23 -18.53 9.30
N LEU A 560 -15.97 -18.35 9.73
CA LEU A 560 -14.73 -18.93 9.18
C LEU A 560 -14.55 -20.46 9.39
N GLY A 561 -15.61 -21.25 9.20
CA GLY A 561 -15.66 -22.70 9.44
C GLY A 561 -15.83 -23.05 10.93
N ASP A 562 -16.86 -23.83 11.24
CA ASP A 562 -17.16 -24.28 12.62
C ASP A 562 -16.08 -25.24 13.15
N ALA A 563 -16.02 -25.37 14.48
CA ALA A 563 -15.36 -26.51 15.10
C ALA A 563 -16.07 -27.79 14.62
N ARG A 564 -15.29 -28.77 14.16
CA ARG A 564 -15.80 -30.08 13.70
C ARG A 564 -16.87 -30.64 14.64
N ALA A 565 -18.13 -30.65 14.19
CA ALA A 565 -19.24 -31.22 14.97
C ALA A 565 -19.10 -32.74 15.21
N ASP A 566 -18.24 -33.41 14.44
CA ASP A 566 -17.84 -34.82 14.57
C ASP A 566 -16.65 -35.04 15.52
N CYS A 567 -15.93 -34.00 15.96
CA CYS A 567 -14.75 -34.16 16.80
C CYS A 567 -14.98 -33.69 18.25
N PRO A 568 -14.83 -34.57 19.26
CA PRO A 568 -14.77 -34.16 20.66
C PRO A 568 -13.63 -33.17 20.91
N ALA A 569 -13.90 -32.10 21.67
CA ALA A 569 -12.98 -30.99 21.94
C ALA A 569 -11.60 -31.42 22.49
N ASN A 570 -11.51 -32.60 23.09
CA ASN A 570 -10.33 -33.15 23.73
C ASN A 570 -9.54 -34.18 22.88
N ASN A 571 -9.89 -34.41 21.61
CA ASN A 571 -9.18 -35.39 20.78
C ASN A 571 -8.07 -34.77 19.91
N SER A 572 -6.82 -34.81 20.39
CA SER A 572 -5.62 -34.40 19.65
C SER A 572 -5.30 -35.23 18.40
N SER A 573 -5.97 -36.38 18.17
CA SER A 573 -5.85 -37.15 16.93
C SER A 573 -6.71 -36.59 15.79
N CYS A 574 -7.73 -35.77 16.10
CA CYS A 574 -8.23 -34.81 15.13
C CYS A 574 -7.13 -33.76 14.96
N GLY A 575 -6.35 -33.83 13.88
CA GLY A 575 -5.41 -32.75 13.55
C GLY A 575 -6.19 -31.43 13.52
N SER A 576 -5.91 -30.55 14.49
CA SER A 576 -6.84 -29.51 14.97
C SER A 576 -7.52 -28.75 13.85
N GLY A 577 -8.85 -28.61 13.93
CA GLY A 577 -9.73 -27.95 12.97
C GLY A 577 -9.58 -26.43 12.93
N GLN A 578 -8.34 -25.98 12.70
CA GLN A 578 -7.91 -24.60 12.58
C GLN A 578 -8.71 -23.92 11.48
N GLY A 579 -9.60 -23.01 11.87
CA GLY A 579 -10.24 -22.10 10.93
C GLY A 579 -9.21 -21.37 10.07
N LEU A 580 -9.56 -21.04 8.83
CA LEU A 580 -8.63 -20.52 7.85
C LEU A 580 -8.40 -19.00 8.03
N ASP A 581 -7.20 -18.57 7.67
CA ASP A 581 -6.66 -17.25 8.02
C ASP A 581 -7.06 -16.18 6.98
N HIS A 582 -7.60 -15.06 7.47
CA HIS A 582 -8.24 -14.02 6.65
C HIS A 582 -7.25 -12.90 6.31
N TYR A 583 -6.61 -12.99 5.16
CA TYR A 583 -5.59 -12.04 4.71
C TYR A 583 -6.17 -10.75 4.12
N ASP A 584 -7.04 -10.07 4.87
CA ASP A 584 -7.77 -8.86 4.45
C ASP A 584 -7.10 -7.55 4.90
N GLY A 585 -5.97 -7.65 5.61
CA GLY A 585 -5.18 -6.51 6.06
C GLY A 585 -3.97 -6.22 5.16
N VAL A 586 -3.37 -5.05 5.38
CA VAL A 586 -2.10 -4.63 4.77
C VAL A 586 -1.12 -4.15 5.85
N ILE A 587 0.16 -4.52 5.71
CA ILE A 587 1.27 -3.84 6.38
C ILE A 587 1.89 -2.85 5.41
N LEU A 588 1.88 -1.58 5.80
CA LEU A 588 2.68 -0.52 5.21
C LEU A 588 3.94 -0.35 6.07
N VAL A 589 5.12 -0.53 5.48
CA VAL A 589 6.41 -0.33 6.16
C VAL A 589 6.85 1.10 5.90
N VAL A 590 7.00 1.88 6.97
CA VAL A 590 7.50 3.25 6.93
C VAL A 590 8.94 3.28 7.45
N ASN A 591 9.81 3.96 6.74
CA ASN A 591 11.16 4.25 7.18
C ASN A 591 11.56 5.63 6.63
N ASP A 592 12.15 6.49 7.47
CA ASP A 592 12.76 7.76 7.03
C ASP A 592 11.80 8.69 6.26
N GLY A 593 10.55 8.82 6.72
CA GLY A 593 9.53 9.69 6.10
C GLY A 593 8.97 9.18 4.77
N ALA A 594 9.27 7.94 4.38
CA ALA A 594 8.76 7.30 3.18
C ALA A 594 8.10 5.95 3.50
N ILE A 595 7.05 5.60 2.75
CA ILE A 595 6.45 4.26 2.79
C ILE A 595 7.26 3.37 1.82
N VAL A 596 8.08 2.48 2.39
CA VAL A 596 9.14 1.71 1.73
C VAL A 596 8.78 0.24 1.47
N GLY A 597 7.55 -0.16 1.75
CA GLY A 597 7.02 -1.50 1.45
C GLY A 597 5.52 -1.61 1.75
N ARG A 598 4.83 -2.50 1.03
CA ARG A 598 3.40 -2.79 1.15
C ARG A 598 3.19 -4.30 1.03
N PHE A 599 2.59 -4.93 2.03
CA PHE A 599 2.48 -6.39 2.12
C PHE A 599 1.08 -6.81 2.60
N ARG A 600 0.48 -7.81 1.95
CA ARG A 600 -0.79 -8.42 2.39
C ARG A 600 -0.61 -9.12 3.74
N TRP A 601 -1.61 -9.12 4.61
CA TRP A 601 -1.44 -9.54 6.02
C TRP A 601 -2.76 -9.95 6.71
N THR A 602 -2.67 -10.60 7.87
CA THR A 602 -3.78 -10.74 8.82
C THR A 602 -3.33 -10.50 10.28
N SER A 603 -4.15 -9.80 11.06
CA SER A 603 -3.84 -9.40 12.44
C SER A 603 -4.36 -10.34 13.52
N TYR A 604 -4.99 -11.45 13.13
CA TYR A 604 -5.27 -12.61 13.99
C TYR A 604 -5.51 -13.85 13.13
N THR A 605 -5.32 -15.02 13.72
CA THR A 605 -5.25 -16.29 12.99
C THR A 605 -5.97 -17.40 13.73
N SER A 606 -6.61 -18.28 12.96
CA SER A 606 -7.32 -19.48 13.40
C SER A 606 -8.43 -19.26 14.44
N ARG A 607 -9.38 -20.17 14.45
CA ARG A 607 -10.40 -20.31 15.51
C ARG A 607 -10.67 -21.79 15.75
N ASN A 608 -11.63 -22.10 16.63
CA ASN A 608 -11.99 -23.46 17.07
C ASN A 608 -10.98 -24.06 18.08
N TYR A 609 -10.84 -23.39 19.23
CA TYR A 609 -10.21 -23.90 20.45
C TYR A 609 -11.17 -23.73 21.63
N ASP A 610 -10.89 -24.37 22.77
CA ASP A 610 -11.73 -24.25 23.97
C ASP A 610 -11.89 -22.80 24.45
N ALA A 611 -13.04 -22.49 25.05
CA ALA A 611 -13.31 -21.17 25.61
C ALA A 611 -12.30 -20.81 26.71
N GLY A 612 -11.63 -19.67 26.58
CA GLY A 612 -10.52 -19.27 27.46
C GLY A 612 -9.18 -19.94 27.14
N SER A 613 -9.05 -20.66 26.02
CA SER A 613 -7.74 -21.07 25.49
C SER A 613 -7.00 -19.86 24.94
N GLN A 614 -5.70 -19.74 25.25
CA GLN A 614 -4.83 -18.70 24.71
C GLN A 614 -4.78 -18.66 23.17
N ASN A 615 -5.14 -19.76 22.50
CA ASN A 615 -5.22 -19.82 21.04
C ASN A 615 -6.45 -19.06 20.47
N LEU A 616 -7.40 -18.63 21.30
CA LEU A 616 -8.47 -17.70 20.92
C LEU A 616 -8.09 -16.22 21.14
N SER A 617 -6.90 -15.96 21.68
CA SER A 617 -6.42 -14.61 22.04
C SER A 617 -5.47 -14.04 20.98
N SER A 618 -5.54 -12.73 20.74
CA SER A 618 -4.57 -11.98 19.94
C SER A 618 -4.41 -10.56 20.48
N ILE A 619 -3.44 -9.82 19.94
CA ILE A 619 -3.16 -8.42 20.30
C ILE A 619 -4.35 -7.52 20.02
N ARG A 620 -4.55 -6.50 20.86
CA ARG A 620 -5.52 -5.43 20.66
C ARG A 620 -5.20 -4.59 19.42
N GLY A 621 -6.22 -4.27 18.63
CA GLY A 621 -6.16 -3.29 17.54
C GLY A 621 -6.33 -1.86 18.05
N ASN A 622 -6.00 -0.89 17.20
CA ASN A 622 -5.93 0.53 17.54
C ASN A 622 -4.90 0.81 18.65
N ALA A 623 -3.75 0.14 18.57
CA ALA A 623 -2.70 0.14 19.57
C ALA A 623 -1.29 0.09 18.96
N LEU A 624 -0.28 0.48 19.76
CA LEU A 624 1.14 0.49 19.40
C LEU A 624 1.89 -0.62 20.14
N TYR A 625 2.66 -1.39 19.39
CA TYR A 625 3.55 -2.44 19.86
C TYR A 625 4.99 -2.16 19.38
N HIS A 626 5.96 -2.88 19.95
CA HIS A 626 7.29 -2.98 19.36
C HIS A 626 7.47 -4.36 18.75
N ILE A 627 8.40 -4.46 17.79
CA ILE A 627 8.82 -5.72 17.19
C ILE A 627 10.32 -5.90 17.31
N ALA A 628 10.76 -7.14 17.45
CA ALA A 628 12.17 -7.55 17.40
C ALA A 628 12.31 -8.87 16.66
N SER A 629 13.38 -9.05 15.89
CA SER A 629 13.70 -10.33 15.28
C SER A 629 13.88 -11.41 16.36
N TYR A 630 13.29 -12.57 16.13
CA TYR A 630 13.24 -13.69 17.07
C TYR A 630 13.35 -15.03 16.34
N ARG A 631 14.30 -15.87 16.75
CA ARG A 631 14.49 -17.24 16.24
C ARG A 631 13.63 -18.18 17.08
N SER A 632 12.52 -18.63 16.53
CA SER A 632 11.67 -19.64 17.16
C SER A 632 12.36 -20.99 17.23
N ASN A 633 11.90 -21.86 18.13
CA ASN A 633 12.27 -23.28 18.16
C ASN A 633 11.40 -24.14 17.22
N ASN A 634 10.32 -23.57 16.68
CA ASN A 634 9.46 -24.17 15.66
C ASN A 634 10.00 -23.82 14.25
N ASP A 635 10.20 -24.82 13.38
CA ASP A 635 10.77 -24.68 12.03
C ASP A 635 9.86 -23.94 11.03
N PHE A 636 8.54 -24.01 11.22
CA PHE A 636 7.56 -23.29 10.39
C PHE A 636 7.55 -21.79 10.71
N ILE A 637 7.74 -21.44 11.99
CA ILE A 637 7.86 -20.05 12.45
C ILE A 637 9.28 -19.51 12.18
N ASN A 638 10.31 -20.35 12.34
CA ASN A 638 11.73 -20.10 12.08
C ASN A 638 12.24 -18.71 12.50
N PHE A 639 12.71 -17.89 11.56
CA PHE A 639 13.19 -16.53 11.77
C PHE A 639 11.98 -15.59 11.63
N ALA A 640 11.34 -15.33 12.78
CA ALA A 640 10.14 -14.51 12.94
C ALA A 640 10.50 -13.11 13.49
N PHE A 641 9.49 -12.28 13.76
CA PHE A 641 9.57 -11.19 14.72
C PHE A 641 8.67 -11.48 15.92
N ALA A 642 9.11 -11.20 17.15
CA ALA A 642 8.25 -11.12 18.32
C ALA A 642 7.46 -9.81 18.31
N VAL A 643 6.22 -9.83 18.81
CA VAL A 643 5.40 -8.63 19.04
C VAL A 643 5.26 -8.40 20.54
N VAL A 644 5.64 -7.23 21.04
CA VAL A 644 5.65 -6.92 22.48
C VAL A 644 4.89 -5.63 22.79
N ASP A 645 4.41 -5.51 24.03
CA ASP A 645 3.78 -4.30 24.57
C ASP A 645 4.77 -3.12 24.63
N GLY A 646 4.27 -1.88 24.49
CA GLY A 646 5.02 -0.69 24.89
C GLY A 646 5.40 -0.72 26.37
N GLY A 647 4.53 -1.24 27.23
CA GLY A 647 4.77 -1.44 28.66
C GLY A 647 5.74 -2.59 29.00
N ALA A 648 6.25 -3.33 28.02
CA ALA A 648 7.24 -4.40 28.19
C ALA A 648 8.68 -3.95 27.82
N VAL A 649 8.84 -2.76 27.25
CA VAL A 649 10.13 -2.19 26.86
C VAL A 649 10.60 -1.19 27.91
N VAL A 650 11.69 -1.51 28.61
CA VAL A 650 12.33 -0.58 29.55
C VAL A 650 13.18 0.40 28.75
N LYS A 651 12.66 1.60 28.53
CA LYS A 651 13.43 2.75 28.03
C LYS A 651 14.43 3.18 29.11
N THR A 652 15.70 3.32 28.74
CA THR A 652 16.76 3.96 29.53
C THR A 652 17.49 4.97 28.65
N ASN A 653 18.23 5.90 29.25
CA ASN A 653 18.98 6.91 28.50
C ASN A 653 20.01 6.32 27.52
N THR A 654 20.48 5.08 27.70
CA THR A 654 21.55 4.44 26.90
C THR A 654 21.10 3.23 26.08
N SER A 655 19.89 2.74 26.30
CA SER A 655 19.30 1.62 25.57
C SER A 655 17.79 1.55 25.79
N TRP A 656 17.02 0.94 24.88
CA TRP A 656 15.78 0.30 25.31
C TRP A 656 16.00 -1.20 25.41
N LEU A 657 15.78 -1.73 26.61
CA LEU A 657 15.86 -3.15 26.90
C LEU A 657 14.46 -3.74 26.80
N PHE A 658 14.26 -4.66 25.85
CA PHE A 658 13.17 -5.62 25.96
C PHE A 658 13.38 -6.37 27.27
N LEU A 659 12.41 -6.30 28.20
CA LEU A 659 12.48 -7.09 29.43
C LEU A 659 12.69 -8.56 29.05
N PRO A 660 13.55 -9.30 29.80
CA PRO A 660 14.01 -10.60 29.35
C PRO A 660 12.83 -11.54 29.14
N VAL A 661 12.60 -11.85 27.86
CA VAL A 661 11.86 -13.01 27.39
C VAL A 661 12.52 -14.21 28.07
N ASP A 662 11.90 -14.73 29.12
CA ASP A 662 12.57 -15.63 30.06
C ASP A 662 12.85 -17.01 29.43
N THR A 663 14.08 -17.16 28.92
CA THR A 663 14.56 -18.41 28.34
C THR A 663 14.79 -19.50 29.38
N ASN A 664 14.72 -19.18 30.69
CA ASN A 664 15.34 -19.95 31.76
C ASN A 664 14.37 -20.42 32.86
N SER A 665 13.11 -20.73 32.53
CA SER A 665 12.37 -21.92 33.06
C SER A 665 10.86 -21.88 32.85
N ALA A 666 10.24 -20.70 32.71
CA ALA A 666 8.78 -20.56 32.64
C ALA A 666 8.21 -20.51 31.21
N GLY A 667 9.07 -20.35 30.19
CA GLY A 667 8.69 -20.13 28.81
C GLY A 667 8.61 -18.63 28.45
N PRO A 668 8.82 -18.29 27.17
CA PRO A 668 8.89 -16.91 26.72
C PRO A 668 7.52 -16.23 26.78
N TYR A 669 7.37 -15.24 27.67
CA TYR A 669 6.27 -14.27 27.64
C TYR A 669 6.77 -12.98 26.97
N ASP A 670 6.12 -12.58 25.89
CA ASP A 670 6.45 -11.37 25.12
C ASP A 670 5.99 -10.06 25.82
N GLY A 671 5.38 -10.14 27.00
CA GLY A 671 5.00 -8.98 27.79
C GLY A 671 3.70 -8.29 27.35
N VAL A 672 2.99 -8.78 26.32
CA VAL A 672 1.73 -8.20 25.81
C VAL A 672 0.61 -8.29 26.86
N ARG A 673 0.10 -7.13 27.30
CA ARG A 673 -0.94 -7.04 28.35
C ARG A 673 -2.33 -6.76 27.79
N GLU A 674 -2.42 -6.02 26.70
CA GLU A 674 -3.69 -5.75 26.01
C GLU A 674 -3.95 -6.79 24.90
N ASN A 675 -4.11 -8.05 25.31
CA ASN A 675 -4.70 -9.09 24.46
C ASN A 675 -6.23 -9.15 24.63
N ARG A 676 -6.94 -9.73 23.67
CA ARG A 676 -8.40 -9.94 23.71
C ARG A 676 -8.79 -11.28 23.07
N PHE A 677 -9.82 -11.95 23.61
CA PHE A 677 -10.34 -13.22 23.08
C PHE A 677 -11.34 -13.00 21.93
N TYR A 678 -10.84 -12.76 20.71
CA TYR A 678 -11.64 -12.29 19.56
C TYR A 678 -12.78 -13.19 19.10
N PHE A 679 -12.67 -14.49 19.37
CA PHE A 679 -13.61 -15.52 18.88
C PHE A 679 -14.66 -15.94 19.91
N GLY A 680 -14.74 -15.24 21.05
CA GLY A 680 -15.87 -15.37 21.97
C GLY A 680 -17.13 -14.69 21.43
N ASN A 681 -18.30 -15.17 21.89
CA ASN A 681 -19.58 -14.47 21.70
C ASN A 681 -19.47 -13.05 22.27
N THR A 682 -19.09 -12.98 23.54
CA THR A 682 -18.55 -11.80 24.24
C THR A 682 -17.04 -11.75 24.06
N ILE A 683 -16.47 -10.57 23.82
CA ILE A 683 -15.02 -10.39 23.93
C ILE A 683 -14.69 -10.18 25.40
N THR A 684 -13.87 -11.07 25.96
CA THR A 684 -13.19 -10.81 27.23
C THR A 684 -11.78 -10.29 26.98
N ALA A 685 -11.31 -9.41 27.88
CA ALA A 685 -9.91 -9.04 27.93
C ALA A 685 -9.08 -10.28 28.28
N ASP A 686 -8.00 -10.52 27.54
CA ASP A 686 -7.03 -11.54 27.88
C ASP A 686 -5.95 -10.92 28.78
N THR A 687 -6.32 -10.78 30.06
CA THR A 687 -5.47 -10.21 31.10
C THR A 687 -5.27 -11.22 32.22
N ALA A 688 -4.00 -11.55 32.50
CA ALA A 688 -3.66 -12.20 33.75
C ALA A 688 -3.81 -11.19 34.90
N GLY A 689 -4.28 -11.66 36.06
CA GLY A 689 -4.49 -10.79 37.22
C GLY A 689 -3.18 -10.10 37.67
N PRO A 690 -3.22 -8.86 38.20
CA PRO A 690 -2.02 -8.10 38.55
C PRO A 690 -1.01 -8.91 39.38
N GLY A 691 0.24 -8.98 38.90
CA GLY A 691 1.32 -9.77 39.51
C GLY A 691 1.41 -11.24 39.06
N THR A 692 0.49 -11.72 38.23
CA THR A 692 0.52 -13.08 37.65
C THR A 692 1.30 -13.07 36.33
N ASN A 693 2.33 -13.92 36.19
CA ASN A 693 2.94 -14.17 34.88
C ASN A 693 1.98 -15.07 34.06
N PRO A 694 1.47 -14.64 32.88
CA PRO A 694 0.55 -15.43 32.08
C PRO A 694 1.05 -16.85 31.78
N ALA A 695 2.35 -17.02 31.53
CA ALA A 695 3.00 -18.30 31.24
C ALA A 695 2.93 -19.32 32.40
N THR A 696 2.55 -18.90 33.60
CA THR A 696 2.54 -19.74 34.81
C THR A 696 1.16 -19.92 35.45
N GLY A 697 0.12 -19.24 34.94
CA GLY A 697 -1.21 -19.27 35.57
C GLY A 697 -2.26 -18.33 34.96
N GLY A 698 -2.11 -17.91 33.71
CA GLY A 698 -3.12 -17.15 32.97
C GLY A 698 -3.71 -17.94 31.81
N ASN A 699 -4.88 -17.52 31.33
CA ASN A 699 -5.54 -18.07 30.14
C ASN A 699 -4.95 -17.55 28.81
N GLY A 700 -3.85 -16.79 28.89
CA GLY A 700 -3.51 -15.79 27.89
C GLY A 700 -2.30 -16.06 27.02
N LYS A 701 -2.29 -15.41 25.85
CA LYS A 701 -1.31 -15.72 24.81
C LYS A 701 0.07 -15.16 25.13
N THR A 702 1.02 -16.06 25.39
CA THR A 702 2.39 -15.72 25.80
C THR A 702 3.30 -15.38 24.62
N GLU A 703 3.13 -16.06 23.48
CA GLU A 703 4.02 -16.03 22.32
C GLU A 703 3.33 -15.51 21.05
N ILE A 704 3.42 -14.21 20.79
CA ILE A 704 2.89 -13.56 19.60
C ILE A 704 4.04 -13.28 18.63
N ARG A 705 3.86 -13.77 17.41
CA ARG A 705 4.90 -13.79 16.38
C ARG A 705 4.35 -13.17 15.09
N MET A 706 5.22 -12.47 14.36
CA MET A 706 5.05 -12.14 12.94
C MET A 706 5.83 -13.17 12.12
N HIS A 707 5.15 -14.01 11.34
CA HIS A 707 5.80 -15.07 10.55
C HIS A 707 4.97 -15.51 9.32
N TYR A 708 5.46 -16.54 8.63
CA TYR A 708 4.84 -17.09 7.43
C TYR A 708 3.42 -17.62 7.68
N GLY A 709 2.51 -17.21 6.80
CA GLY A 709 1.14 -17.68 6.71
C GLY A 709 0.94 -18.57 5.49
N ASN A 710 0.22 -19.67 5.63
CA ASN A 710 0.02 -20.63 4.54
C ASN A 710 -1.14 -20.21 3.61
N ARG A 711 -1.00 -20.52 2.32
CA ARG A 711 -2.03 -20.43 1.28
C ARG A 711 -2.54 -21.80 0.79
N GLN A 712 -1.82 -22.89 1.06
CA GLN A 712 -1.95 -24.15 0.31
C GLN A 712 -2.41 -25.36 1.14
N SER A 713 -2.47 -25.27 2.48
CA SER A 713 -2.95 -26.38 3.32
C SER A 713 -4.47 -26.35 3.51
N ASN A 714 -5.08 -27.53 3.53
CA ASN A 714 -6.44 -27.80 4.02
C ASN A 714 -6.55 -27.71 5.56
N LYS A 715 -5.79 -26.79 6.16
CA LYS A 715 -5.60 -26.49 7.57
C LYS A 715 -5.12 -25.04 7.64
N GLY A 716 -5.54 -24.28 8.65
CA GLY A 716 -4.95 -22.96 8.94
C GLY A 716 -3.44 -23.03 9.24
N THR A 717 -2.84 -21.89 9.55
CA THR A 717 -1.42 -21.83 9.93
C THR A 717 -1.09 -22.53 11.24
N GLY A 718 -2.09 -22.86 12.06
CA GLY A 718 -1.93 -23.44 13.38
C GLY A 718 -1.25 -22.53 14.40
N SER A 719 -0.96 -21.28 14.01
CA SER A 719 -0.25 -20.30 14.83
C SER A 719 -1.22 -19.36 15.54
N ALA A 720 -2.34 -19.91 16.01
CA ALA A 720 -3.55 -19.19 16.37
C ALA A 720 -3.32 -17.96 17.26
N GLY A 721 -3.81 -16.80 16.83
CA GLY A 721 -3.55 -15.50 17.45
C GLY A 721 -2.24 -14.80 17.05
N CYS A 722 -1.39 -15.41 16.21
CA CYS A 722 -0.23 -14.74 15.62
C CYS A 722 -0.63 -13.77 14.50
N GLN A 723 0.31 -12.91 14.16
CA GLN A 723 0.25 -12.01 13.01
C GLN A 723 0.92 -12.75 11.84
N VAL A 724 0.22 -13.10 10.77
CA VAL A 724 0.83 -13.95 9.72
C VAL A 724 0.55 -13.47 8.31
N SER A 725 1.42 -13.87 7.38
CA SER A 725 1.20 -13.63 5.96
C SER A 725 1.99 -14.59 5.06
N PRO A 726 1.42 -15.03 3.93
CA PRO A 726 2.22 -15.66 2.85
C PRO A 726 3.30 -14.72 2.29
N GLU A 727 3.11 -13.41 2.39
CA GLU A 727 4.12 -12.39 2.03
C GLU A 727 5.15 -12.14 3.15
N TYR A 728 5.18 -12.95 4.20
CA TYR A 728 6.06 -12.74 5.34
C TYR A 728 7.55 -12.66 4.95
N PHE A 729 8.01 -13.56 4.08
CA PHE A 729 9.41 -13.56 3.69
C PHE A 729 9.78 -12.31 2.86
N ASN A 730 8.82 -11.73 2.13
CA ASN A 730 8.98 -10.44 1.45
C ASN A 730 9.10 -9.29 2.46
N LEU A 731 8.29 -9.27 3.53
CA LEU A 731 8.44 -8.32 4.65
C LEU A 731 9.78 -8.50 5.38
N ARG A 732 10.16 -9.74 5.72
CA ARG A 732 11.42 -10.07 6.41
C ARG A 732 12.63 -9.60 5.61
N ARG A 733 12.67 -9.91 4.30
CA ARG A 733 13.67 -9.42 3.36
C ARG A 733 13.77 -7.90 3.41
N ARG A 734 12.65 -7.19 3.32
CA ARG A 734 12.64 -5.72 3.30
C ARG A 734 13.14 -5.10 4.61
N LEU A 735 12.77 -5.66 5.75
CA LEU A 735 13.26 -5.16 7.05
C LEU A 735 14.75 -5.47 7.27
N ILE A 736 15.27 -6.56 6.69
CA ILE A 736 16.72 -6.84 6.67
C ILE A 736 17.47 -5.84 5.79
N GLU A 737 16.95 -5.49 4.62
CA GLU A 737 17.58 -4.49 3.73
C GLU A 737 17.79 -3.13 4.43
N LEU A 738 16.82 -2.69 5.26
CA LEU A 738 16.95 -1.47 6.06
C LEU A 738 18.05 -1.58 7.13
N TYR A 739 18.20 -2.76 7.75
CA TYR A 739 19.26 -3.04 8.74
C TYR A 739 20.66 -3.09 8.11
N GLU A 740 20.83 -3.75 6.96
CA GLU A 740 22.13 -3.75 6.26
C GLU A 740 22.48 -2.35 5.69
N ASP A 741 21.51 -1.58 5.22
CA ASP A 741 21.75 -0.19 4.78
C ASP A 741 22.27 0.71 5.92
N GLU A 742 21.68 0.60 7.11
CA GLU A 742 22.18 1.23 8.33
C GLU A 742 23.61 0.80 8.69
N ARG A 743 23.92 -0.50 8.61
CA ARG A 743 25.28 -1.01 8.89
C ARG A 743 26.31 -0.36 7.97
N ARG A 744 26.03 -0.34 6.66
CA ARG A 744 26.90 0.24 5.65
C ARG A 744 27.09 1.75 5.87
N LYS A 745 26.02 2.48 6.23
CA LYS A 745 26.09 3.90 6.67
C LYS A 745 26.92 4.12 7.93
N LEU A 746 27.04 3.13 8.81
CA LEU A 746 27.90 3.19 10.00
C LEU A 746 29.33 2.67 9.74
N ASN A 747 29.70 2.44 8.47
CA ASN A 747 30.96 1.80 8.04
C ASN A 747 31.18 0.40 8.65
N LEU A 748 30.10 -0.29 9.02
CA LEU A 748 30.11 -1.68 9.45
C LEU A 748 29.93 -2.59 8.24
N ALA A 749 30.66 -3.71 8.20
CA ALA A 749 30.44 -4.75 7.18
C ALA A 749 29.05 -5.39 7.34
N ASP A 750 28.43 -5.80 6.23
CA ASP A 750 27.17 -6.55 6.19
C ASP A 750 27.19 -7.75 7.16
N ASP A 751 26.06 -8.02 7.80
CA ASP A 751 25.92 -9.14 8.73
C ASP A 751 25.69 -10.44 7.96
N GLY A 752 26.78 -11.14 7.65
CA GLY A 752 26.79 -12.27 6.71
C GLY A 752 25.80 -13.41 7.01
N VAL A 753 25.30 -13.54 8.23
CA VAL A 753 24.25 -14.51 8.58
C VAL A 753 22.85 -13.95 8.30
N VAL A 754 22.61 -12.69 8.66
CA VAL A 754 21.36 -11.99 8.33
C VAL A 754 21.21 -11.83 6.80
N ALA A 755 22.32 -11.67 6.07
CA ALA A 755 22.36 -11.68 4.62
C ALA A 755 21.92 -13.03 3.99
N GLN A 756 22.13 -14.16 4.67
CA GLN A 756 21.58 -15.47 4.25
C GLN A 756 20.06 -15.55 4.55
N ILE A 757 19.62 -15.06 5.71
CA ILE A 757 18.19 -15.01 6.08
C ILE A 757 17.38 -14.13 5.12
N ARG A 758 18.02 -13.12 4.51
CA ARG A 758 17.45 -12.29 3.42
C ARG A 758 17.21 -13.07 2.13
N GLN A 759 18.05 -14.07 1.82
CA GLN A 759 17.97 -14.86 0.59
C GLN A 759 16.95 -16.00 0.68
N ALA A 760 16.70 -16.52 1.90
CA ALA A 760 15.66 -17.50 2.15
C ALA A 760 14.26 -16.88 2.03
N VAL A 761 13.73 -16.85 0.80
CA VAL A 761 12.42 -16.26 0.46
C VAL A 761 11.28 -17.27 0.36
N THR A 762 11.56 -18.58 0.36
CA THR A 762 10.55 -19.64 0.47
C THR A 762 10.54 -20.28 1.87
N LEU A 763 9.47 -21.01 2.19
CA LEU A 763 9.35 -21.73 3.46
C LEU A 763 10.45 -22.79 3.64
N ASP A 764 10.78 -23.53 2.58
CA ASP A 764 11.71 -24.65 2.69
C ASP A 764 13.18 -24.20 2.64
N ASP A 765 13.51 -23.09 1.96
CA ASP A 765 14.80 -22.39 2.16
C ASP A 765 14.93 -21.93 3.62
N SER A 766 13.87 -21.31 4.15
CA SER A 766 13.85 -20.74 5.49
C SER A 766 13.97 -21.81 6.58
N ARG A 767 13.37 -22.99 6.37
CA ARG A 767 13.57 -24.19 7.20
C ARG A 767 14.98 -24.75 7.10
N THR A 768 15.50 -24.90 5.89
CA THR A 768 16.86 -25.45 5.65
C THR A 768 17.92 -24.59 6.34
N LEU A 769 17.77 -23.26 6.23
CA LEU A 769 18.63 -22.30 6.91
C LEU A 769 18.40 -22.25 8.43
N HIS A 770 17.18 -22.46 8.91
CA HIS A 770 16.88 -22.55 10.35
C HIS A 770 17.52 -23.77 11.01
N GLY A 771 17.57 -24.90 10.28
CA GLY A 771 18.26 -26.11 10.72
C GLY A 771 19.78 -25.98 10.82
N SER A 772 20.41 -25.13 9.99
CA SER A 772 21.87 -24.88 10.04
C SER A 772 22.25 -23.77 11.02
N LEU A 773 21.49 -22.68 11.08
CA LEU A 773 21.71 -21.57 12.01
C LEU A 773 21.09 -21.88 13.37
N THR A 774 21.87 -22.48 14.26
CA THR A 774 21.41 -22.92 15.60
C THR A 774 21.57 -21.87 16.70
N ASN A 775 22.43 -20.85 16.50
CA ASN A 775 22.67 -19.80 17.49
C ASN A 775 21.54 -18.74 17.45
N SER A 776 20.95 -18.45 18.60
CA SER A 776 19.90 -17.43 18.71
C SER A 776 20.41 -16.01 18.47
N ALA A 777 21.67 -15.72 18.83
CA ALA A 777 22.27 -14.40 18.63
C ALA A 777 22.54 -14.04 17.15
N ASP A 778 22.41 -14.99 16.23
CA ASP A 778 22.53 -14.76 14.79
C ASP A 778 21.37 -13.89 14.25
N TRP A 779 20.18 -14.04 14.83
CA TRP A 779 18.94 -13.35 14.42
C TRP A 779 18.30 -12.51 15.53
N ASN A 780 18.36 -12.93 16.81
CA ASN A 780 17.60 -12.28 17.89
C ASN A 780 18.00 -10.81 18.08
N GLY A 781 17.02 -9.92 18.04
CA GLY A 781 17.20 -8.49 18.30
C GLY A 781 18.05 -7.72 17.29
N LYS A 782 18.50 -8.34 16.19
CA LYS A 782 19.20 -7.68 15.06
C LYS A 782 18.34 -6.56 14.47
N VAL A 783 17.17 -6.95 13.97
CA VAL A 783 16.14 -6.07 13.42
C VAL A 783 15.14 -5.74 14.52
N ALA A 784 14.74 -4.48 14.63
CA ALA A 784 13.70 -4.04 15.57
C ALA A 784 12.93 -2.86 14.99
N GLY A 785 11.69 -2.67 15.45
CA GLY A 785 10.76 -1.69 14.90
C GLY A 785 9.57 -1.41 15.81
N PHE A 786 8.66 -0.61 15.29
CA PHE A 786 7.35 -0.35 15.88
C PHE A 786 6.27 -1.03 15.02
N LEU A 787 5.15 -1.41 15.63
CA LEU A 787 3.98 -1.94 14.95
C LEU A 787 2.73 -1.23 15.48
N TRP A 788 2.19 -0.31 14.69
CA TRP A 788 0.81 0.14 14.85
C TRP A 788 -0.12 -0.93 14.28
N VAL A 789 -1.05 -1.42 15.09
CA VAL A 789 -2.16 -2.25 14.62
C VAL A 789 -3.40 -1.38 14.61
N ILE A 790 -4.02 -1.23 13.45
CA ILE A 790 -5.20 -0.39 13.22
C ILE A 790 -6.33 -1.32 12.79
N ARG A 791 -7.32 -1.48 13.66
CA ARG A 791 -8.57 -2.19 13.40
C ARG A 791 -9.73 -1.24 13.58
N PRO A 792 -10.34 -0.71 12.50
CA PRO A 792 -11.51 0.18 12.57
C PRO A 792 -12.72 -0.42 13.31
N GLU A 793 -12.69 -1.74 13.50
CA GLU A 793 -13.76 -2.62 13.96
C GLU A 793 -13.27 -3.47 15.15
N GLU A 794 -12.22 -3.00 15.84
CA GLU A 794 -11.67 -3.56 17.08
C GLU A 794 -12.79 -3.79 18.10
N ARG A 795 -13.32 -5.01 18.28
CA ARG A 795 -14.59 -5.29 19.01
C ARG A 795 -14.62 -4.85 20.49
N PRO A 796 -15.80 -4.51 21.06
CA PRO A 796 -15.97 -4.08 22.45
C PRO A 796 -15.74 -5.21 23.45
N LEU A 797 -15.25 -4.87 24.65
CA LEU A 797 -15.26 -5.77 25.80
C LEU A 797 -16.69 -5.89 26.36
N GLY A 798 -17.20 -7.12 26.48
CA GLY A 798 -18.58 -7.42 26.89
C GLY A 798 -19.49 -7.76 25.72
#